data_AF-A0A7Y2BR56-F1
#
_entry.id   AF-A0A7Y2BR56-F1
#
_cell.length_a   1.000
_cell.length_b   1.000
_cell.length_c   1.000
_cell.angle_alpha   90.00
_cell.angle_beta   90.00
_cell.angle_gamma   90.00
#
_symmetry.space_group_name_H-M   'P 1'
#
loop_
_entity.id
_entity.type
_entity.pdbx_description
1 polymer ?
#
loop_
_entity_poly.entity_id
_entity_poly.type
_entity_poly.pdbx_seq_one_letter_code
_entity_poly.pdbx_strand_id
1 'polypeptide(L)'
;MTIESDNARSNNSEPDSSKHPVNTREFHLAYAATFGFLLAILLTAMLISLRASYGFENQDVILSSLKLLVLSGAIFFSPFAFTPIWQNQPARLTYVVVTIFVSPLLAFLIGQWLLPILFMIFIMGIHAALRVLAPITRSQILGLFGLAIFTSAHISMWLYKPEWAWSGPFVASIINEHATLGELYSDTLFHASIVAMINGHSTISTGLDGLTPFSYHVGAHIWFAALASMTSAETLTTIMVGELVVMIPASLTVLALSLVLTMRRLPHAPIAYVSCVIALLIVRDLACGWVGTYASITFVTASVFMAAAAPHLFDLAKDIERNRRLKSEAIVAVIALSCLALYAKLHVGVALIVMSTTLVLLAQKSPSRLMAIGLVSVLCTLAVLYGLIGDKLIEILVQFFTLNLSIAFPGASIFYIMPAICIWAYSHQIVSIAKQRDTPHDNAATHIIAIAVLALLLVSGVLVWTRTHNDANAHWMGMSLYSMSIFMAVPALLHGRLQEFVTRLISPSFPRSMHDSALLIVQYLIITVYLLVFVTTTNNHLKLIAAARAKQTGGGADAIIALKKAIDGVRQSDGSPLIVFAPPENLEFWGLVKKCRSKAFLVPALTGVPMLKGIPPVNMGCSQELVGYSYDQYGPDAVVRQLGKIEACTEAAHKGFSRVLVVKAPIQSGNHGLWNCGRILSAN
;
A
#
# COMPACT_ATOMS: atom_id res chain seq x y z
N MET A 1 -60.70 -38.71 -52.07
CA MET A 1 -59.63 -38.87 -51.07
C MET A 1 -58.59 -37.80 -51.31
N THR A 2 -58.79 -36.65 -50.69
CA THR A 2 -57.88 -35.51 -50.69
C THR A 2 -57.18 -35.53 -49.34
N ILE A 3 -55.87 -35.68 -49.35
CA ILE A 3 -55.02 -35.72 -48.16
C ILE A 3 -54.80 -34.26 -47.73
N GLU A 4 -55.46 -33.84 -46.65
CA GLU A 4 -55.13 -32.62 -45.92
C GLU A 4 -53.78 -32.82 -45.24
N SER A 5 -52.77 -32.06 -45.67
CA SER A 5 -51.49 -31.94 -44.98
C SER A 5 -51.61 -30.89 -43.89
N ASP A 6 -51.78 -31.33 -42.65
CA ASP A 6 -51.67 -30.52 -41.44
C ASP A 6 -50.27 -29.88 -41.35
N ASN A 7 -50.17 -28.61 -41.76
CA ASN A 7 -49.03 -27.75 -41.50
C ASN A 7 -49.08 -27.31 -40.03
N ALA A 8 -48.67 -28.19 -39.14
CA ALA A 8 -48.31 -27.84 -37.77
C ALA A 8 -47.02 -27.00 -37.79
N ARG A 9 -47.15 -25.70 -38.06
CA ARG A 9 -46.13 -24.70 -37.71
C ARG A 9 -46.00 -24.70 -36.19
N SER A 10 -45.03 -25.45 -35.68
CA SER A 10 -44.55 -25.29 -34.31
C SER A 10 -44.02 -23.85 -34.19
N ASN A 11 -44.80 -22.98 -33.53
CA ASN A 11 -44.32 -21.74 -32.95
C ASN A 11 -43.30 -22.09 -31.86
N ASN A 12 -42.09 -22.47 -32.28
CA ASN A 12 -40.92 -22.37 -31.43
C ASN A 12 -40.70 -20.87 -31.24
N SER A 13 -41.29 -20.33 -30.19
CA SER A 13 -40.92 -19.02 -29.66
C SER A 13 -39.41 -19.05 -29.45
N GLU A 14 -38.67 -18.45 -30.39
CA GLU A 14 -37.25 -18.19 -30.19
C GLU A 14 -37.13 -17.56 -28.81
N PRO A 15 -36.37 -18.16 -27.87
CA PRO A 15 -36.24 -17.63 -26.54
C PRO A 15 -35.77 -16.19 -26.68
N ASP A 16 -36.65 -15.28 -26.26
CA ASP A 16 -36.57 -13.84 -26.48
C ASP A 16 -35.16 -13.33 -26.16
N SER A 17 -34.34 -13.23 -27.22
CA SER A 17 -32.93 -12.82 -27.15
C SER A 17 -32.80 -11.33 -26.82
N SER A 18 -33.93 -10.64 -26.65
CA SER A 18 -34.02 -9.26 -26.16
C SER A 18 -33.78 -9.12 -24.66
N LYS A 19 -33.50 -10.21 -23.91
CA LYS A 19 -32.95 -10.09 -22.55
C LYS A 19 -31.62 -9.35 -22.62
N HIS A 20 -31.67 -8.05 -22.33
CA HIS A 20 -30.57 -7.11 -22.42
C HIS A 20 -29.25 -7.76 -22.00
N PRO A 21 -28.27 -7.91 -22.92
CA PRO A 21 -27.01 -8.55 -22.60
C PRO A 21 -26.39 -7.78 -21.44
N VAL A 22 -26.21 -8.47 -20.31
CA VAL A 22 -25.61 -7.91 -19.11
C VAL A 22 -24.29 -7.26 -19.52
N ASN A 23 -24.16 -5.96 -19.24
CA ASN A 23 -22.95 -5.22 -19.58
C ASN A 23 -21.77 -5.85 -18.82
N THR A 24 -20.99 -6.68 -19.52
CA THR A 24 -19.97 -7.55 -18.92
C THR A 24 -18.94 -6.74 -18.13
N ARG A 25 -18.69 -5.48 -18.52
CA ARG A 25 -17.79 -4.58 -17.80
C ARG A 25 -18.34 -4.14 -16.46
N GLU A 26 -19.63 -3.79 -16.41
CA GLU A 26 -20.28 -3.40 -15.16
C GLU A 26 -20.32 -4.57 -14.20
N PHE A 27 -20.56 -5.78 -14.72
CA PHE A 27 -20.44 -7.00 -13.94
C PHE A 27 -19.03 -7.18 -13.36
N HIS A 28 -17.97 -7.02 -14.15
CA HIS A 28 -16.59 -7.12 -13.64
C HIS A 28 -16.25 -6.04 -12.60
N LEU A 29 -16.69 -4.80 -12.83
CA LEU A 29 -16.53 -3.70 -11.87
C LEU A 29 -17.22 -4.05 -10.54
N ALA A 30 -18.45 -4.57 -10.60
CA ALA A 30 -19.22 -4.91 -9.40
C ALA A 30 -18.58 -6.08 -8.68
N TYR A 31 -18.11 -7.08 -9.42
CA TYR A 31 -17.40 -8.24 -8.87
C TYR A 31 -16.11 -7.83 -8.15
N ALA A 32 -15.29 -6.95 -8.73
CA ALA A 32 -14.07 -6.45 -8.09
C ALA A 32 -14.37 -5.57 -6.87
N ALA A 33 -15.38 -4.71 -6.93
CA ALA A 33 -15.83 -3.91 -5.79
C ALA A 33 -16.29 -4.79 -4.62
N THR A 34 -17.09 -5.82 -4.91
CA THR A 34 -17.53 -6.79 -3.90
C THR A 34 -16.36 -7.60 -3.35
N PHE A 35 -15.40 -7.99 -4.19
CA PHE A 35 -14.16 -8.64 -3.72
C PHE A 35 -13.42 -7.76 -2.71
N GLY A 36 -13.15 -6.49 -3.05
CA GLY A 36 -12.48 -5.54 -2.19
C GLY A 36 -13.19 -5.34 -0.85
N PHE A 37 -14.53 -5.20 -0.90
CA PHE A 37 -15.32 -5.02 0.30
C PHE A 37 -15.36 -6.28 1.18
N LEU A 38 -15.53 -7.46 0.59
CA LEU A 38 -15.45 -8.73 1.33
C LEU A 38 -14.08 -8.92 1.97
N LEU A 39 -13.01 -8.58 1.27
CA LEU A 39 -11.66 -8.61 1.82
C LEU A 39 -11.52 -7.66 3.03
N ALA A 40 -12.06 -6.44 2.95
CA ALA A 40 -12.09 -5.50 4.07
C ALA A 40 -12.89 -6.03 5.27
N ILE A 41 -14.04 -6.67 5.04
CA ILE A 41 -14.83 -7.34 6.10
C ILE A 41 -14.00 -8.44 6.77
N LEU A 42 -13.38 -9.31 5.98
CA LEU A 42 -12.62 -10.46 6.50
C LEU A 42 -11.38 -10.03 7.28
N LEU A 43 -10.65 -9.03 6.78
CA LEU A 43 -9.51 -8.45 7.49
C LEU A 43 -9.93 -7.73 8.78
N THR A 44 -11.08 -7.05 8.77
CA THR A 44 -11.68 -6.44 9.98
C THR A 44 -12.08 -7.51 11.00
N ALA A 45 -12.83 -8.52 10.57
CA ALA A 45 -13.28 -9.61 11.42
C ALA A 45 -12.08 -10.32 12.04
N MET A 46 -11.06 -10.62 11.22
CA MET A 46 -9.85 -11.22 11.74
C MET A 46 -9.13 -10.31 12.74
N LEU A 47 -8.94 -9.02 12.45
CA LEU A 47 -8.30 -8.08 13.37
C LEU A 47 -9.03 -8.07 14.72
N ILE A 48 -10.36 -7.99 14.72
CA ILE A 48 -11.18 -7.99 15.93
C ILE A 48 -11.07 -9.34 16.66
N SER A 49 -11.27 -10.46 15.96
CA SER A 49 -11.21 -11.81 16.54
C SER A 49 -9.84 -12.10 17.14
N LEU A 50 -8.78 -11.68 16.46
CA LEU A 50 -7.42 -11.82 16.93
C LEU A 50 -7.21 -11.05 18.24
N ARG A 51 -7.61 -9.77 18.26
CA ARG A 51 -7.47 -8.92 19.46
C ARG A 51 -8.30 -9.43 20.63
N ALA A 52 -9.52 -9.90 20.37
CA ALA A 52 -10.38 -10.54 21.37
C ALA A 52 -9.74 -11.83 21.93
N SER A 53 -9.18 -12.68 21.05
CA SER A 53 -8.44 -13.88 21.47
C SER A 53 -7.23 -13.56 22.35
N TYR A 54 -6.67 -12.36 22.18
CA TYR A 54 -5.58 -11.83 23.00
C TYR A 54 -6.02 -10.94 24.15
N GLY A 55 -7.31 -10.90 24.52
CA GLY A 55 -7.81 -10.06 25.62
C GLY A 55 -7.45 -8.58 25.48
N PHE A 56 -7.09 -8.13 24.27
CA PHE A 56 -6.77 -6.74 23.94
C PHE A 56 -8.00 -6.07 23.33
N GLU A 57 -9.15 -6.28 23.97
CA GLU A 57 -10.43 -5.68 23.59
C GLU A 57 -10.35 -4.17 23.78
N ASN A 58 -9.83 -3.50 22.76
CA ASN A 58 -9.77 -2.06 22.70
C ASN A 58 -10.98 -1.58 21.88
N GLN A 59 -11.92 -0.94 22.57
CA GLN A 59 -13.16 -0.42 21.99
C GLN A 59 -12.87 0.57 20.85
N ASP A 60 -11.77 1.33 20.92
CA ASP A 60 -11.36 2.26 19.87
C ASP A 60 -10.96 1.54 18.59
N VAL A 61 -10.29 0.39 18.69
CA VAL A 61 -9.91 -0.40 17.51
C VAL A 61 -11.15 -0.95 16.82
N ILE A 62 -12.10 -1.48 17.60
CA ILE A 62 -13.37 -2.01 17.07
C ILE A 62 -14.14 -0.89 16.38
N LEU A 63 -14.35 0.24 17.08
CA LEU A 63 -15.11 1.38 16.55
C LEU A 63 -14.42 1.97 15.31
N SER A 64 -13.10 2.11 15.31
CA SER A 64 -12.33 2.57 14.15
C SER A 64 -12.47 1.62 12.97
N SER A 65 -12.43 0.31 13.21
CA SER A 65 -12.57 -0.69 12.15
C SER A 65 -13.95 -0.62 11.52
N LEU A 66 -15.02 -0.46 12.31
CA LEU A 66 -16.37 -0.29 11.80
C LEU A 66 -16.53 1.01 10.99
N LYS A 67 -16.00 2.14 11.49
CA LYS A 67 -16.01 3.42 10.77
C LYS A 67 -15.26 3.32 9.43
N LEU A 68 -14.09 2.67 9.42
CA LEU A 68 -13.27 2.50 8.22
C LEU A 68 -13.83 1.44 7.26
N LEU A 69 -14.65 0.50 7.74
CA LEU A 69 -15.40 -0.40 6.89
C LEU A 69 -16.48 0.36 6.09
N VAL A 70 -17.15 1.35 6.71
CA VAL A 70 -18.08 2.25 5.99
C VAL A 70 -17.35 3.03 4.90
N LEU A 71 -16.18 3.60 5.20
CA LEU A 71 -15.34 4.27 4.19
C LEU A 71 -14.95 3.31 3.06
N SER A 72 -14.55 2.07 3.38
CA SER A 72 -14.17 1.07 2.39
C SER A 72 -15.36 0.71 1.47
N GLY A 73 -16.54 0.52 2.05
CA GLY A 73 -17.77 0.32 1.29
C GLY A 73 -18.07 1.50 0.37
N ALA A 74 -17.96 2.73 0.87
CA ALA A 74 -18.14 3.93 0.06
C ALA A 74 -17.14 3.98 -1.09
N ILE A 75 -15.84 3.74 -0.85
CA ILE A 75 -14.79 3.69 -1.86
C ILE A 75 -15.09 2.68 -2.97
N PHE A 76 -15.41 1.44 -2.61
CA PHE A 76 -15.56 0.37 -3.58
C PHE A 76 -16.86 0.47 -4.39
N PHE A 77 -17.93 0.97 -3.77
CA PHE A 77 -19.23 1.06 -4.41
C PHE A 77 -19.58 2.46 -4.95
N SER A 78 -18.74 3.48 -4.72
CA SER A 78 -18.98 4.82 -5.26
C SER A 78 -19.14 4.86 -6.78
N PRO A 79 -18.42 4.07 -7.62
CA PRO A 79 -18.67 4.09 -9.07
C PRO A 79 -20.10 3.76 -9.47
N PHE A 80 -20.79 2.95 -8.65
CA PHE A 80 -22.17 2.56 -8.86
C PHE A 80 -23.16 3.63 -8.37
N ALA A 81 -22.84 4.28 -7.24
CA ALA A 81 -23.65 5.36 -6.68
C ALA A 81 -23.79 6.55 -7.65
N PHE A 82 -22.76 6.81 -8.47
CA PHE A 82 -22.72 7.94 -9.42
C PHE A 82 -22.81 7.52 -10.89
N THR A 83 -23.26 6.31 -11.18
CA THR A 83 -23.41 5.78 -12.56
C THR A 83 -24.13 6.75 -13.53
N PRO A 84 -25.24 7.43 -13.15
CA PRO A 84 -25.98 8.30 -14.07
C PRO A 84 -25.16 9.49 -14.58
N ILE A 85 -24.19 9.95 -13.79
CA ILE A 85 -23.39 11.14 -14.10
C ILE A 85 -22.22 10.76 -15.03
N TRP A 86 -21.78 9.49 -15.03
CA TRP A 86 -20.50 9.10 -15.61
C TRP A 86 -20.61 7.84 -16.49
N GLN A 87 -21.01 8.07 -17.76
CA GLN A 87 -21.08 7.03 -18.77
C GLN A 87 -19.69 6.59 -19.30
N ASN A 88 -18.65 7.44 -19.13
CA ASN A 88 -17.28 7.14 -19.58
C ASN A 88 -16.51 6.25 -18.59
N GLN A 89 -16.09 5.06 -19.06
CA GLN A 89 -15.48 4.01 -18.23
C GLN A 89 -14.09 4.34 -17.64
N PRO A 90 -13.14 4.99 -18.34
CA PRO A 90 -11.84 5.39 -17.75
C PRO A 90 -12.01 6.42 -16.62
N ALA A 91 -13.07 7.23 -16.69
CA ALA A 91 -13.40 8.18 -15.62
C ALA A 91 -13.83 7.46 -14.34
N ARG A 92 -14.43 6.25 -14.42
CA ARG A 92 -14.85 5.48 -13.24
C ARG A 92 -13.66 5.03 -12.37
N LEU A 93 -12.53 4.63 -12.96
CA LEU A 93 -11.33 4.27 -12.19
C LEU A 93 -10.70 5.51 -11.54
N THR A 94 -10.61 6.60 -12.30
CA THR A 94 -10.16 7.89 -11.79
C THR A 94 -11.03 8.33 -10.61
N TYR A 95 -12.33 8.06 -10.68
CA TYR A 95 -13.26 8.34 -9.61
C TYR A 95 -13.03 7.48 -8.37
N VAL A 96 -12.77 6.17 -8.50
CA VAL A 96 -12.37 5.32 -7.35
C VAL A 96 -11.14 5.93 -6.65
N VAL A 97 -10.13 6.34 -7.41
CA VAL A 97 -8.93 6.98 -6.86
C VAL A 97 -9.26 8.31 -6.19
N VAL A 98 -10.07 9.14 -6.82
CA VAL A 98 -10.54 10.40 -6.23
C VAL A 98 -11.32 10.12 -4.94
N THR A 99 -12.21 9.14 -4.89
CA THR A 99 -12.93 8.78 -3.66
C THR A 99 -11.96 8.27 -2.58
N ILE A 100 -10.99 7.41 -2.93
CA ILE A 100 -9.97 6.92 -1.99
C ILE A 100 -9.24 8.08 -1.35
N PHE A 101 -8.80 9.06 -2.13
CA PHE A 101 -7.92 10.11 -1.63
C PHE A 101 -8.65 11.37 -1.16
N VAL A 102 -9.63 11.86 -1.90
CA VAL A 102 -10.34 13.09 -1.55
C VAL A 102 -11.27 12.87 -0.38
N SER A 103 -11.95 11.72 -0.27
CA SER A 103 -12.94 11.56 0.80
C SER A 103 -12.33 11.67 2.19
N PRO A 104 -11.19 11.03 2.53
CA PRO A 104 -10.59 11.22 3.85
C PRO A 104 -10.08 12.64 4.05
N LEU A 105 -9.55 13.30 3.02
CA LEU A 105 -9.08 14.68 3.12
C LEU A 105 -10.21 15.66 3.48
N LEU A 106 -11.45 15.39 3.07
CA LEU A 106 -12.61 16.17 3.51
C LEU A 106 -12.82 16.09 5.03
N ALA A 107 -12.35 15.04 5.70
CA ALA A 107 -12.45 14.95 7.16
C ALA A 107 -11.69 16.05 7.89
N PHE A 108 -10.68 16.69 7.29
CA PHE A 108 -10.08 17.88 7.89
C PHE A 108 -11.06 19.07 7.96
N LEU A 109 -12.05 19.12 7.06
CA LEU A 109 -13.04 20.20 7.01
C LEU A 109 -14.30 19.86 7.81
N ILE A 110 -14.79 18.62 7.70
CA ILE A 110 -16.09 18.22 8.27
C ILE A 110 -15.99 17.19 9.41
N GLY A 111 -14.78 16.71 9.73
CA GLY A 111 -14.54 15.76 10.81
C GLY A 111 -15.34 14.47 10.66
N GLN A 112 -15.89 13.98 11.78
CA GLN A 112 -16.69 12.74 11.82
C GLN A 112 -18.01 12.82 11.04
N TRP A 113 -18.52 14.03 10.74
CA TRP A 113 -19.77 14.21 9.98
C TRP A 113 -19.69 13.73 8.54
N LEU A 114 -18.49 13.42 8.06
CA LEU A 114 -18.30 12.73 6.79
C LEU A 114 -18.88 11.30 6.79
N LEU A 115 -18.90 10.61 7.94
CA LEU A 115 -19.29 9.20 8.02
C LEU A 115 -20.74 8.93 7.57
N PRO A 116 -21.77 9.70 8.00
CA PRO A 116 -23.12 9.58 7.45
C PRO A 116 -23.19 9.75 5.93
N ILE A 117 -22.43 10.70 5.36
CA ILE A 117 -22.40 10.94 3.91
C ILE A 117 -21.80 9.73 3.19
N LEU A 118 -20.68 9.21 3.69
CA LEU A 118 -20.05 8.00 3.16
C LEU A 118 -20.96 6.78 3.27
N PHE A 119 -21.69 6.65 4.38
CA PHE A 119 -22.66 5.57 4.56
C PHE A 119 -23.77 5.63 3.51
N MET A 120 -24.32 6.82 3.22
CA MET A 120 -25.31 6.98 2.15
C MET A 120 -24.76 6.59 0.77
N ILE A 121 -23.54 7.03 0.44
CA ILE A 121 -22.86 6.65 -0.81
C ILE A 121 -22.69 5.13 -0.88
N PHE A 122 -22.28 4.50 0.22
CA PHE A 122 -22.13 3.06 0.32
C PHE A 122 -23.46 2.32 0.06
N ILE A 123 -24.56 2.70 0.74
CA ILE A 123 -25.87 2.06 0.56
C ILE A 123 -26.42 2.23 -0.86
N MET A 124 -26.28 3.43 -1.45
CA MET A 124 -26.68 3.66 -2.83
C MET A 124 -25.86 2.83 -3.82
N GLY A 125 -24.54 2.78 -3.60
CA GLY A 125 -23.63 2.05 -4.46
C GLY A 125 -23.82 0.54 -4.40
N ILE A 126 -23.95 -0.04 -3.18
CA ILE A 126 -24.15 -1.48 -3.02
C ILE A 126 -25.50 -1.92 -3.61
N HIS A 127 -26.56 -1.14 -3.44
CA HIS A 127 -27.86 -1.42 -4.05
C HIS A 127 -27.78 -1.47 -5.58
N ALA A 128 -27.08 -0.52 -6.19
CA ALA A 128 -26.86 -0.50 -7.63
C ALA A 128 -25.97 -1.68 -8.09
N ALA A 129 -24.91 -1.99 -7.36
CA ALA A 129 -24.02 -3.11 -7.67
C ALA A 129 -24.73 -4.47 -7.56
N LEU A 130 -25.61 -4.66 -6.57
CA LEU A 130 -26.39 -5.89 -6.40
C LEU A 130 -27.33 -6.16 -7.58
N ARG A 131 -27.90 -5.11 -8.20
CA ARG A 131 -28.69 -5.26 -9.44
C ARG A 131 -27.84 -5.76 -10.60
N VAL A 132 -26.62 -5.24 -10.72
CA VAL A 132 -25.64 -5.67 -11.74
C VAL A 132 -25.18 -7.12 -11.49
N LEU A 133 -25.07 -7.51 -10.22
CA LEU A 133 -24.69 -8.86 -9.80
C LEU A 133 -25.86 -9.85 -9.73
N ALA A 134 -27.11 -9.43 -9.93
CA ALA A 134 -28.26 -10.34 -9.90
C ALA A 134 -28.12 -11.60 -10.79
N PRO A 135 -27.47 -11.54 -11.97
CA PRO A 135 -27.22 -12.72 -12.82
C PRO A 135 -26.06 -13.62 -12.35
N ILE A 136 -25.41 -13.33 -11.23
CA ILE A 136 -24.24 -14.09 -10.75
C ILE A 136 -24.63 -15.54 -10.46
N THR A 137 -23.80 -16.48 -10.94
CA THR A 137 -23.99 -17.91 -10.68
C THR A 137 -23.48 -18.29 -9.29
N ARG A 138 -23.99 -19.40 -8.73
CA ARG A 138 -23.53 -19.92 -7.44
C ARG A 138 -22.02 -20.17 -7.42
N SER A 139 -21.44 -20.69 -8.50
CA SER A 139 -19.99 -20.91 -8.59
C SER A 139 -19.19 -19.61 -8.57
N GLN A 140 -19.69 -18.55 -9.20
CA GLN A 140 -19.06 -17.22 -9.16
C GLN A 140 -19.12 -16.58 -7.77
N ILE A 141 -20.24 -16.74 -7.06
CA ILE A 141 -20.35 -16.32 -5.66
C ILE A 141 -19.34 -17.09 -4.80
N LEU A 142 -19.33 -18.42 -4.87
CA LEU A 142 -18.42 -19.25 -4.09
C LEU A 142 -16.95 -18.94 -4.41
N GLY A 143 -16.62 -18.74 -5.69
CA GLY A 143 -15.28 -18.32 -6.11
C GLY A 143 -14.89 -16.96 -5.55
N LEU A 144 -15.82 -16.00 -5.50
CA LEU A 144 -15.57 -14.67 -4.93
C LEU A 144 -15.24 -14.75 -3.43
N PHE A 145 -16.07 -15.46 -2.67
CA PHE A 145 -15.86 -15.66 -1.24
C PHE A 145 -14.59 -16.46 -0.95
N GLY A 146 -14.37 -17.57 -1.65
CA GLY A 146 -13.17 -18.39 -1.50
C GLY A 146 -11.90 -17.59 -1.77
N LEU A 147 -11.92 -16.74 -2.80
CA LEU A 147 -10.81 -15.87 -3.15
C LEU A 147 -10.56 -14.79 -2.10
N ALA A 148 -11.62 -14.16 -1.57
CA ALA A 148 -11.51 -13.18 -0.50
C ALA A 148 -10.96 -13.80 0.80
N ILE A 149 -11.47 -14.97 1.21
CA ILE A 149 -10.99 -15.73 2.38
C ILE A 149 -9.52 -16.10 2.24
N PHE A 150 -9.15 -16.62 1.07
CA PHE A 150 -7.79 -17.02 0.79
C PHE A 150 -6.83 -15.82 0.81
N THR A 151 -7.21 -14.72 0.16
CA THR A 151 -6.41 -13.49 0.14
C THR A 151 -6.29 -12.87 1.52
N SER A 152 -7.37 -12.85 2.31
CA SER A 152 -7.32 -12.39 3.69
C SER A 152 -6.35 -13.25 4.49
N ALA A 153 -6.51 -14.59 4.48
CA ALA A 153 -5.61 -15.49 5.19
C ALA A 153 -4.14 -15.30 4.77
N HIS A 154 -3.91 -15.00 3.48
CA HIS A 154 -2.58 -14.73 2.97
C HIS A 154 -1.95 -13.47 3.55
N ILE A 155 -2.63 -12.33 3.41
CA ILE A 155 -2.20 -11.05 3.97
C ILE A 155 -1.94 -11.20 5.47
N SER A 156 -2.86 -11.85 6.16
CA SER A 156 -2.79 -12.12 7.60
C SER A 156 -1.53 -12.87 8.00
N MET A 157 -1.22 -13.98 7.35
CA MET A 157 -0.01 -14.77 7.64
C MET A 157 1.25 -13.90 7.61
N TRP A 158 1.32 -12.96 6.66
CA TRP A 158 2.45 -12.06 6.49
C TRP A 158 2.51 -10.95 7.53
N LEU A 159 1.35 -10.39 7.91
CA LEU A 159 1.27 -9.43 9.00
C LEU A 159 1.65 -10.05 10.34
N TYR A 160 1.55 -11.37 10.46
CA TYR A 160 1.91 -12.05 11.68
C TYR A 160 3.40 -12.41 11.74
N LYS A 161 4.07 -12.93 10.70
CA LYS A 161 5.46 -13.43 10.82
C LYS A 161 6.47 -12.41 11.43
N PRO A 162 6.92 -12.57 12.69
CA PRO A 162 7.72 -11.58 13.41
C PRO A 162 9.23 -11.78 13.22
N GLU A 163 9.63 -13.00 12.87
CA GLU A 163 11.02 -13.44 12.73
C GLU A 163 11.61 -13.13 11.34
N TRP A 164 10.76 -12.94 10.32
CA TRP A 164 11.19 -12.85 8.90
C TRP A 164 11.16 -11.42 8.37
N ALA A 165 10.45 -10.53 9.06
CA ALA A 165 10.56 -9.11 8.81
C ALA A 165 11.90 -8.63 9.40
N TRP A 166 12.92 -8.51 8.56
CA TRP A 166 14.11 -7.68 8.84
C TRP A 166 13.72 -6.25 9.29
N SER A 167 12.49 -5.86 8.97
CA SER A 167 11.80 -4.67 9.43
C SER A 167 11.12 -4.81 10.80
N GLY A 168 11.49 -5.79 11.65
CA GLY A 168 10.88 -6.03 12.96
C GLY A 168 9.40 -6.44 12.88
N PRO A 169 8.72 -6.64 14.02
CA PRO A 169 7.29 -6.90 14.05
C PRO A 169 6.52 -5.68 13.52
N PHE A 170 6.37 -5.61 12.19
CA PHE A 170 5.25 -4.93 11.53
C PHE A 170 3.97 -5.72 11.77
N VAL A 171 3.73 -6.10 13.03
CA VAL A 171 2.52 -6.78 13.43
C VAL A 171 1.46 -5.72 13.52
N ALA A 172 0.97 -5.31 12.34
CA ALA A 172 0.02 -4.23 12.19
C ALA A 172 -1.11 -4.41 13.21
N SER A 173 -1.61 -5.64 13.39
CA SER A 173 -2.73 -5.98 14.26
C SER A 173 -2.55 -5.78 15.78
N ILE A 174 -1.32 -5.76 16.30
CA ILE A 174 -1.00 -5.53 17.72
C ILE A 174 0.04 -4.41 17.91
N ILE A 175 -0.04 -3.40 17.04
CA ILE A 175 0.86 -2.25 17.01
C ILE A 175 0.91 -1.51 18.35
N ASN A 176 -0.23 -1.35 19.02
CA ASN A 176 -0.34 -0.61 20.27
C ASN A 176 0.34 -1.37 21.41
N GLU A 177 0.20 -2.69 21.43
CA GLU A 177 0.82 -3.55 22.41
C GLU A 177 2.35 -3.53 22.24
N HIS A 178 2.86 -3.67 21.02
CA HIS A 178 4.30 -3.53 20.76
C HIS A 178 4.84 -2.12 21.05
N ALA A 179 4.04 -1.08 20.82
CA ALA A 179 4.39 0.28 21.21
C ALA A 179 4.54 0.39 22.73
N THR A 180 3.59 -0.16 23.51
CA THR A 180 3.69 -0.19 24.98
C THR A 180 4.84 -1.05 25.49
N LEU A 181 5.28 -2.06 24.73
CA LEU A 181 6.47 -2.86 25.08
C LEU A 181 7.80 -2.19 24.67
N GLY A 182 7.76 -1.07 23.95
CA GLY A 182 8.97 -0.44 23.39
C GLY A 182 9.66 -1.30 22.33
N GLU A 183 8.92 -2.23 21.73
CA GLU A 183 9.40 -3.17 20.71
C GLU A 183 8.96 -2.79 19.29
N LEU A 184 8.24 -1.67 19.15
CA LEU A 184 7.79 -1.23 17.83
C LEU A 184 8.95 -0.82 16.93
N TYR A 185 8.83 -1.16 15.64
CA TYR A 185 9.84 -0.84 14.66
C TYR A 185 9.97 0.67 14.42
N SER A 186 11.19 1.11 14.10
CA SER A 186 11.51 2.54 13.92
C SER A 186 10.68 3.19 12.83
N ASP A 187 10.43 2.47 11.73
CA ASP A 187 9.65 2.97 10.60
C ASP A 187 8.21 3.25 10.99
N THR A 188 7.60 2.35 11.77
CA THR A 188 6.23 2.52 12.24
C THR A 188 6.11 3.72 13.18
N LEU A 189 7.03 3.86 14.16
CA LEU A 189 7.03 5.03 15.05
C LEU A 189 7.30 6.32 14.29
N PHE A 190 8.23 6.31 13.33
CA PHE A 190 8.51 7.46 12.47
C PHE A 190 7.26 7.88 11.68
N HIS A 191 6.62 6.94 10.96
CA HIS A 191 5.41 7.22 10.20
C HIS A 191 4.27 7.72 11.10
N ALA A 192 4.08 7.09 12.26
CA ALA A 192 3.08 7.50 13.25
C ALA A 192 3.36 8.90 13.81
N SER A 193 4.62 9.24 14.08
CA SER A 193 4.98 10.58 14.55
C SER A 193 4.55 11.68 13.56
N ILE A 194 4.80 11.46 12.26
CA ILE A 194 4.44 12.41 11.21
C ILE A 194 2.92 12.55 11.08
N VAL A 195 2.21 11.42 11.05
CA VAL A 195 0.74 11.41 11.00
C VAL A 195 0.15 12.14 12.22
N ALA A 196 0.74 11.96 13.40
CA ALA A 196 0.27 12.59 14.63
C ALA A 196 0.53 14.11 14.62
N MET A 197 1.68 14.56 14.09
CA MET A 197 1.96 16.00 13.93
C MET A 197 1.04 16.67 12.90
N ILE A 198 0.74 16.00 11.79
CA ILE A 198 -0.22 16.53 10.80
C ILE A 198 -1.61 16.60 11.41
N ASN A 199 -2.07 15.53 12.08
CA ASN A 199 -3.42 15.49 12.66
C ASN A 199 -3.61 16.49 13.82
N GLY A 200 -2.63 16.59 14.73
CA GLY A 200 -2.74 17.44 15.92
C GLY A 200 -2.31 18.89 15.72
N HIS A 201 -1.41 19.15 14.78
CA HIS A 201 -0.74 20.45 14.64
C HIS A 201 -0.71 20.98 13.20
N SER A 202 -1.37 20.30 12.24
CA SER A 202 -1.38 20.67 10.81
C SER A 202 0.01 20.92 10.21
N THR A 203 1.04 20.30 10.78
CA THR A 203 2.44 20.55 10.42
C THR A 203 3.12 19.25 10.01
N ILE A 204 3.84 19.30 8.89
CA ILE A 204 4.71 18.21 8.44
C ILE A 204 5.98 18.24 9.30
N SER A 205 5.96 17.50 10.40
CA SER A 205 7.08 17.35 11.34
C SER A 205 7.08 15.93 11.90
N THR A 206 8.23 15.46 12.38
CA THR A 206 8.30 14.24 13.21
C THR A 206 8.05 14.52 14.69
N GLY A 207 7.98 15.79 15.08
CA GLY A 207 7.80 16.21 16.47
C GLY A 207 9.06 16.05 17.32
N LEU A 208 10.24 15.82 16.74
CA LEU A 208 11.47 15.60 17.52
C LEU A 208 12.02 16.86 18.19
N ASP A 209 11.81 18.04 17.60
CA ASP A 209 12.27 19.30 18.21
C ASP A 209 11.24 20.41 17.97
N GLY A 210 10.08 20.25 18.59
CA GLY A 210 8.87 21.02 18.29
C GLY A 210 8.29 20.65 16.93
N LEU A 211 7.69 21.64 16.25
CA LEU A 211 7.09 21.48 14.92
C LEU A 211 8.05 21.80 13.78
N THR A 212 9.36 21.59 13.99
CA THR A 212 10.38 21.85 12.98
C THR A 212 10.05 21.11 11.67
N PRO A 213 9.77 21.84 10.56
CA PRO A 213 9.42 21.22 9.30
C PRO A 213 10.58 20.40 8.75
N PHE A 214 10.25 19.36 7.98
CA PHE A 214 11.23 18.54 7.30
C PHE A 214 10.71 18.12 5.92
N SER A 215 11.62 17.79 5.01
CA SER A 215 11.30 17.36 3.65
C SER A 215 11.14 15.85 3.57
N TYR A 216 9.95 15.39 3.16
CA TYR A 216 9.64 13.97 2.96
C TYR A 216 8.44 13.79 2.02
N HIS A 217 8.23 12.56 1.55
CA HIS A 217 7.01 12.19 0.80
C HIS A 217 5.87 11.94 1.79
N VAL A 218 4.98 12.91 1.92
CA VAL A 218 3.99 12.96 3.02
C VAL A 218 2.55 12.66 2.60
N GLY A 219 2.32 12.35 1.32
CA GLY A 219 0.98 12.17 0.79
C GLY A 219 0.20 11.06 1.49
N ALA A 220 0.86 9.94 1.82
CA ALA A 220 0.24 8.88 2.61
C ALA A 220 -0.03 9.35 4.05
N HIS A 221 0.88 10.10 4.67
CA HIS A 221 0.73 10.54 6.06
C HIS A 221 -0.41 11.54 6.22
N ILE A 222 -0.57 12.48 5.28
CA ILE A 222 -1.71 13.40 5.27
C ILE A 222 -3.01 12.62 5.17
N TRP A 223 -3.05 11.60 4.31
CA TRP A 223 -4.22 10.74 4.17
C TRP A 223 -4.56 10.00 5.48
N PHE A 224 -3.56 9.41 6.14
CA PHE A 224 -3.75 8.75 7.45
C PHE A 224 -4.09 9.73 8.58
N ALA A 225 -3.59 10.98 8.53
CA ALA A 225 -3.97 12.01 9.49
C ALA A 225 -5.44 12.40 9.31
N ALA A 226 -5.90 12.50 8.06
CA ALA A 226 -7.30 12.71 7.73
C ALA A 226 -8.19 11.56 8.26
N LEU A 227 -7.74 10.32 8.12
CA LEU A 227 -8.43 9.17 8.73
C LEU A 227 -8.49 9.29 10.26
N ALA A 228 -7.40 9.69 10.91
CA ALA A 228 -7.34 9.81 12.36
C ALA A 228 -8.33 10.87 12.86
N SER A 229 -8.44 11.98 12.12
CA SER A 229 -9.47 13.00 12.36
C SER A 229 -10.89 12.44 12.18
N MET A 230 -11.14 11.70 11.08
CA MET A 230 -12.44 11.09 10.77
C MET A 230 -12.89 10.05 11.80
N THR A 231 -11.97 9.22 12.30
CA THR A 231 -12.28 8.17 13.28
C THR A 231 -12.22 8.69 14.72
N SER A 232 -11.51 9.79 14.94
CA SER A 232 -11.04 10.30 16.25
C SER A 232 -10.30 9.24 17.05
N ALA A 233 -9.61 8.34 16.36
CA ALA A 233 -8.78 7.33 16.98
C ALA A 233 -7.33 7.79 17.07
N GLU A 234 -6.57 7.13 17.95
CA GLU A 234 -5.13 7.36 18.05
C GLU A 234 -4.44 7.05 16.72
N THR A 235 -3.33 7.74 16.47
CA THR A 235 -2.60 7.64 15.20
C THR A 235 -2.11 6.22 14.91
N LEU A 236 -1.53 5.53 15.90
CA LEU A 236 -1.07 4.14 15.73
C LEU A 236 -2.23 3.21 15.36
N THR A 237 -3.36 3.32 16.06
CA THR A 237 -4.60 2.59 15.75
C THR A 237 -5.08 2.89 14.34
N THR A 238 -5.11 4.16 13.96
CA THR A 238 -5.56 4.60 12.63
C THR A 238 -4.67 4.05 11.52
N ILE A 239 -3.34 4.07 11.70
CA ILE A 239 -2.41 3.51 10.73
C ILE A 239 -2.67 2.02 10.52
N MET A 240 -2.72 1.24 11.62
CA MET A 240 -3.04 -0.19 11.56
C MET A 240 -4.36 -0.45 10.84
N VAL A 241 -5.44 0.16 11.32
CA VAL A 241 -6.78 -0.15 10.82
C VAL A 241 -6.95 0.39 9.40
N GLY A 242 -6.46 1.60 9.11
CA GLY A 242 -6.54 2.21 7.79
C GLY A 242 -5.75 1.43 6.74
N GLU A 243 -4.58 0.88 7.09
CA GLU A 243 -3.80 0.03 6.20
C GLU A 243 -4.54 -1.28 5.88
N LEU A 244 -4.99 -1.99 6.92
CA LEU A 244 -5.62 -3.31 6.80
C LEU A 244 -7.02 -3.28 6.19
N VAL A 245 -7.85 -2.33 6.62
CA VAL A 245 -9.27 -2.30 6.25
C VAL A 245 -9.47 -1.53 4.95
N VAL A 246 -8.66 -0.50 4.68
CA VAL A 246 -8.88 0.40 3.53
C VAL A 246 -7.81 0.22 2.46
N MET A 247 -6.54 0.51 2.77
CA MET A 247 -5.50 0.68 1.75
C MET A 247 -5.10 -0.63 1.07
N ILE A 248 -4.92 -1.72 1.81
CA ILE A 248 -4.61 -3.03 1.21
C ILE A 248 -5.77 -3.49 0.32
N PRO A 249 -7.03 -3.56 0.78
CA PRO A 249 -8.16 -3.91 -0.09
C PRO A 249 -8.30 -2.97 -1.29
N ALA A 250 -8.05 -1.67 -1.11
CA ALA A 250 -8.12 -0.71 -2.21
C ALA A 250 -7.03 -0.91 -3.25
N SER A 251 -5.79 -1.15 -2.86
CA SER A 251 -4.69 -1.44 -3.79
C SER A 251 -5.01 -2.66 -4.66
N LEU A 252 -5.51 -3.74 -4.05
CA LEU A 252 -5.87 -4.98 -4.74
C LEU A 252 -7.08 -4.82 -5.65
N THR A 253 -8.08 -4.07 -5.20
CA THR A 253 -9.28 -3.77 -6.00
C THR A 253 -8.93 -2.92 -7.21
N VAL A 254 -8.16 -1.85 -7.02
CA VAL A 254 -7.73 -0.97 -8.11
C VAL A 254 -6.83 -1.72 -9.10
N LEU A 255 -5.97 -2.62 -8.62
CA LEU A 255 -5.19 -3.51 -9.49
C LEU A 255 -6.09 -4.44 -10.32
N ALA A 256 -7.05 -5.11 -9.68
CA ALA A 256 -8.01 -5.98 -10.38
C ALA A 256 -8.82 -5.21 -11.43
N LEU A 257 -9.32 -4.02 -11.07
CA LEU A 257 -10.04 -3.14 -11.99
C LEU A 257 -9.17 -2.69 -13.17
N SER A 258 -7.91 -2.37 -12.90
CA SER A 258 -6.97 -1.93 -13.92
C SER A 258 -6.68 -3.04 -14.94
N LEU A 259 -6.58 -4.28 -14.47
CA LEU A 259 -6.45 -5.44 -15.36
C LEU A 259 -7.71 -5.67 -16.20
N VAL A 260 -8.91 -5.59 -15.60
CA VAL A 260 -10.18 -5.70 -16.33
C VAL A 260 -10.27 -4.65 -17.43
N LEU A 261 -9.90 -3.41 -17.13
CA LEU A 261 -9.96 -2.29 -18.08
C LEU A 261 -8.92 -2.39 -19.20
N THR A 262 -7.77 -3.01 -18.91
CA THR A 262 -6.68 -3.25 -19.86
C THR A 262 -6.99 -4.43 -20.78
N MET A 263 -7.48 -5.54 -20.23
CA MET A 263 -7.69 -6.81 -20.95
C MET A 263 -9.03 -6.89 -21.69
N ARG A 264 -9.41 -5.82 -22.40
CA ARG A 264 -10.68 -5.64 -23.15
C ARG A 264 -11.07 -6.77 -24.13
N ARG A 265 -10.23 -7.79 -24.33
CA ARG A 265 -10.36 -8.87 -25.32
C ARG A 265 -10.67 -10.27 -24.76
N LEU A 266 -10.67 -10.51 -23.44
CA LEU A 266 -11.09 -11.84 -22.92
C LEU A 266 -12.49 -11.71 -22.28
N PRO A 267 -13.55 -12.10 -23.01
CA PRO A 267 -14.93 -11.81 -22.62
C PRO A 267 -15.49 -12.64 -21.44
N HIS A 268 -14.77 -13.61 -20.86
CA HIS A 268 -15.45 -14.68 -20.10
C HIS A 268 -14.89 -15.10 -18.73
N ALA A 269 -13.98 -14.39 -18.06
CA ALA A 269 -13.56 -14.84 -16.73
C ALA A 269 -13.16 -13.71 -15.74
N PRO A 270 -14.15 -13.04 -15.09
CA PRO A 270 -13.88 -12.13 -13.97
C PRO A 270 -13.03 -12.81 -12.90
N ILE A 271 -13.39 -14.06 -12.59
CA ILE A 271 -12.69 -14.90 -11.61
C ILE A 271 -11.23 -15.07 -12.02
N ALA A 272 -10.95 -15.43 -13.27
CA ALA A 272 -9.58 -15.64 -13.73
C ALA A 272 -8.72 -14.38 -13.58
N TYR A 273 -9.29 -13.19 -13.78
CA TYR A 273 -8.54 -11.94 -13.59
C TYR A 273 -8.18 -11.68 -12.13
N VAL A 274 -9.16 -11.73 -11.23
CA VAL A 274 -8.91 -11.51 -9.80
C VAL A 274 -8.02 -12.64 -9.25
N SER A 275 -8.28 -13.90 -9.63
CA SER A 275 -7.43 -15.04 -9.27
C SER A 275 -6.01 -14.92 -9.83
N CYS A 276 -5.83 -14.38 -11.04
CA CYS A 276 -4.49 -14.14 -11.59
C CYS A 276 -3.75 -13.06 -10.80
N VAL A 277 -4.41 -11.96 -10.42
CA VAL A 277 -3.81 -10.95 -9.52
C VAL A 277 -3.30 -11.60 -8.25
N ILE A 278 -4.16 -12.38 -7.61
CA ILE A 278 -3.86 -12.98 -6.31
C ILE A 278 -2.79 -14.06 -6.44
N ALA A 279 -2.85 -14.90 -7.47
CA ALA A 279 -1.81 -15.88 -7.75
C ALA A 279 -0.45 -15.20 -7.98
N LEU A 280 -0.42 -14.11 -8.75
CA LEU A 280 0.79 -13.32 -8.98
C LEU A 280 1.32 -12.71 -7.68
N LEU A 281 0.45 -12.13 -6.85
CA LEU A 281 0.84 -11.58 -5.55
C LEU A 281 1.39 -12.66 -4.63
N ILE A 282 0.77 -13.83 -4.58
CA ILE A 282 1.22 -14.93 -3.74
C ILE A 282 2.56 -15.46 -4.23
N VAL A 283 2.71 -15.68 -5.54
CA VAL A 283 3.99 -16.08 -6.13
C VAL A 283 5.06 -15.05 -5.81
N ARG A 284 4.76 -13.76 -5.94
CA ARG A 284 5.67 -12.68 -5.54
C ARG A 284 6.04 -12.77 -4.07
N ASP A 285 5.06 -12.88 -3.18
CA ASP A 285 5.28 -12.83 -1.74
C ASP A 285 6.07 -14.06 -1.26
N LEU A 286 5.76 -15.24 -1.81
CA LEU A 286 6.50 -16.47 -1.56
C LEU A 286 7.92 -16.44 -2.17
N ALA A 287 8.07 -15.93 -3.39
CA ALA A 287 9.34 -15.94 -4.12
C ALA A 287 10.27 -14.77 -3.76
N CYS A 288 9.75 -13.66 -3.24
CA CYS A 288 10.56 -12.52 -2.81
C CYS A 288 10.71 -12.44 -1.29
N GLY A 289 9.88 -13.14 -0.51
CA GLY A 289 9.78 -12.91 0.94
C GLY A 289 9.41 -11.46 1.29
N TRP A 290 8.85 -10.71 0.33
CA TRP A 290 8.83 -9.25 0.41
C TRP A 290 7.54 -8.72 1.04
N VAL A 291 7.50 -8.80 2.37
CA VAL A 291 6.46 -8.23 3.24
C VAL A 291 6.37 -6.71 3.14
N GLY A 292 7.46 -6.06 2.70
CA GLY A 292 7.57 -4.59 2.62
C GLY A 292 6.47 -3.92 1.82
N THR A 293 5.81 -4.64 0.90
CA THR A 293 4.67 -4.14 0.12
C THR A 293 3.48 -3.74 0.99
N TYR A 294 3.14 -4.60 1.96
CA TYR A 294 1.97 -4.40 2.83
C TYR A 294 2.32 -3.84 4.20
N ALA A 295 3.62 -3.77 4.51
CA ALA A 295 4.12 -3.17 5.75
C ALA A 295 4.40 -1.66 5.59
N SER A 296 4.73 -1.21 4.38
CA SER A 296 5.04 0.20 4.16
C SER A 296 3.78 0.97 3.75
N ILE A 297 3.24 1.76 4.69
CA ILE A 297 2.06 2.59 4.49
C ILE A 297 2.20 3.50 3.25
N THR A 298 3.41 4.01 2.99
CA THR A 298 3.69 4.89 1.85
C THR A 298 3.68 4.12 0.54
N PHE A 299 4.19 2.88 0.54
CA PHE A 299 4.22 2.03 -0.65
C PHE A 299 2.83 1.53 -1.03
N VAL A 300 2.06 0.99 -0.08
CA VAL A 300 0.70 0.49 -0.36
C VAL A 300 -0.19 1.60 -0.90
N THR A 301 -0.12 2.81 -0.32
CA THR A 301 -0.85 3.98 -0.80
C THR A 301 -0.40 4.37 -2.22
N ALA A 302 0.91 4.42 -2.49
CA ALA A 302 1.40 4.77 -3.82
C ALA A 302 1.05 3.72 -4.89
N SER A 303 0.94 2.45 -4.50
CA SER A 303 0.58 1.36 -5.41
C SER A 303 -0.83 1.51 -5.98
N VAL A 304 -1.76 2.14 -5.23
CA VAL A 304 -3.10 2.49 -5.72
C VAL A 304 -3.02 3.37 -6.96
N PHE A 305 -2.19 4.42 -6.91
CA PHE A 305 -2.01 5.34 -8.03
C PHE A 305 -1.32 4.67 -9.22
N MET A 306 -0.30 3.86 -8.95
CA MET A 306 0.41 3.12 -9.99
C MET A 306 -0.52 2.16 -10.72
N ALA A 307 -1.32 1.39 -9.97
CA ALA A 307 -2.32 0.50 -10.54
C ALA A 307 -3.33 1.28 -11.38
N ALA A 308 -3.88 2.37 -10.82
CA ALA A 308 -4.85 3.21 -11.52
C ALA A 308 -4.34 3.86 -12.81
N ALA A 309 -3.03 4.10 -12.92
CA ALA A 309 -2.42 4.66 -14.10
C ALA A 309 -2.30 3.65 -15.25
N ALA A 310 -2.26 2.35 -14.96
CA ALA A 310 -2.01 1.31 -15.96
C ALA A 310 -2.99 1.32 -17.15
N PRO A 311 -4.33 1.46 -16.97
CA PRO A 311 -5.24 1.50 -18.11
C PRO A 311 -5.06 2.75 -18.97
N HIS A 312 -4.69 3.88 -18.36
CA HIS A 312 -4.43 5.13 -19.07
C HIS A 312 -3.13 5.05 -19.87
N LEU A 313 -2.08 4.45 -19.30
CA LEU A 313 -0.83 4.17 -20.01
C LEU A 313 -1.07 3.23 -21.20
N PHE A 314 -1.94 2.23 -21.03
CA PHE A 314 -2.28 1.31 -22.10
C PHE A 314 -3.11 1.95 -23.22
N ASP A 315 -4.09 2.79 -22.88
CA ASP A 315 -4.84 3.56 -23.86
C ASP A 315 -3.94 4.55 -24.61
N LEU A 316 -3.00 5.20 -23.91
CA LEU A 316 -1.97 6.05 -24.51
C LEU A 316 -1.12 5.26 -25.50
N ALA A 317 -0.60 4.10 -25.10
CA ALA A 317 0.20 3.23 -25.96
C ALA A 317 -0.55 2.78 -27.22
N LYS A 318 -1.87 2.53 -27.13
CA LYS A 318 -2.70 2.19 -28.29
C LYS A 318 -2.96 3.36 -29.23
N ASP A 319 -3.22 4.54 -28.68
CA ASP A 319 -3.44 5.74 -29.50
C ASP A 319 -2.15 6.09 -30.26
N ILE A 320 -1.01 5.94 -29.58
CA ILE A 320 0.33 5.97 -30.16
C ILE A 320 0.48 4.98 -31.32
N GLU A 321 0.20 3.69 -31.08
CA GLU A 321 0.35 2.61 -32.08
C GLU A 321 -0.47 2.90 -33.34
N ARG A 322 -1.67 3.44 -33.15
CA ARG A 322 -2.60 3.77 -34.24
C ARG A 322 -2.31 5.11 -34.91
N ASN A 323 -1.22 5.78 -34.54
CA ASN A 323 -0.87 7.13 -34.97
C ASN A 323 -2.05 8.12 -34.81
N ARG A 324 -2.83 7.95 -33.74
CA ARG A 324 -3.96 8.83 -33.40
C ARG A 324 -3.47 9.97 -32.52
N ARG A 325 -4.21 11.08 -32.54
CA ARG A 325 -3.99 12.18 -31.61
C ARG A 325 -4.15 11.64 -30.18
N LEU A 326 -3.13 11.84 -29.35
CA LEU A 326 -3.17 11.45 -27.94
C LEU A 326 -4.35 12.15 -27.27
N LYS A 327 -5.16 11.40 -26.55
CA LYS A 327 -6.24 11.97 -25.76
C LYS A 327 -5.65 12.76 -24.59
N SER A 328 -5.98 14.05 -24.52
CA SER A 328 -5.55 14.94 -23.43
C SER A 328 -5.93 14.37 -22.06
N GLU A 329 -7.08 13.72 -21.94
CA GLU A 329 -7.56 13.08 -20.72
C GLU A 329 -6.58 12.03 -20.16
N ALA A 330 -6.05 11.15 -21.02
CA ALA A 330 -5.13 10.09 -20.60
C ALA A 330 -3.79 10.67 -20.15
N ILE A 331 -3.29 11.70 -20.84
CA ILE A 331 -2.05 12.41 -20.47
C ILE A 331 -2.23 13.09 -19.11
N VAL A 332 -3.32 13.86 -18.93
CA VAL A 332 -3.61 14.55 -17.68
C VAL A 332 -3.76 13.56 -16.53
N ALA A 333 -4.46 12.45 -16.74
CA ALA A 333 -4.63 11.39 -15.73
C ALA A 333 -3.28 10.77 -15.33
N VAL A 334 -2.42 10.43 -16.28
CA VAL A 334 -1.10 9.85 -16.00
C VAL A 334 -0.19 10.83 -15.25
N ILE A 335 -0.17 12.10 -15.64
CA ILE A 335 0.59 13.14 -14.93
C ILE A 335 0.06 13.29 -13.51
N ALA A 336 -1.25 13.44 -13.33
CA ALA A 336 -1.86 13.59 -12.02
C ALA A 336 -1.56 12.39 -11.10
N LEU A 337 -1.73 11.16 -11.61
CA LEU A 337 -1.43 9.94 -10.86
C LEU A 337 0.07 9.80 -10.55
N SER A 338 0.95 10.27 -11.44
CA SER A 338 2.40 10.32 -11.19
C SER A 338 2.77 11.29 -10.08
N CYS A 339 2.20 12.50 -10.08
CA CYS A 339 2.39 13.48 -9.02
C CYS A 339 1.87 12.96 -7.67
N LEU A 340 0.69 12.34 -7.67
CA LEU A 340 0.12 11.74 -6.46
C LEU A 340 0.97 10.55 -5.96
N ALA A 341 1.46 9.70 -6.87
CA ALA A 341 2.37 8.63 -6.54
C ALA A 341 3.70 9.15 -5.98
N LEU A 342 4.28 10.19 -6.57
CA LEU A 342 5.49 10.86 -6.05
C LEU A 342 5.26 11.37 -4.63
N TYR A 343 4.11 12.02 -4.43
CA TYR A 343 3.75 12.61 -3.15
C TYR A 343 3.54 11.56 -2.06
N ALA A 344 2.95 10.41 -2.39
CA ALA A 344 2.80 9.29 -1.46
C ALA A 344 4.09 8.49 -1.25
N LYS A 345 4.84 8.21 -2.33
CA LYS A 345 6.13 7.51 -2.31
C LYS A 345 6.98 7.92 -3.52
N LEU A 346 8.08 8.62 -3.22
CA LEU A 346 8.99 9.16 -4.24
C LEU A 346 9.37 8.14 -5.33
N HIS A 347 9.86 6.95 -4.95
CA HIS A 347 10.33 5.96 -5.92
C HIS A 347 9.22 5.40 -6.83
N VAL A 348 7.99 5.27 -6.32
CA VAL A 348 6.84 4.79 -7.11
C VAL A 348 6.42 5.83 -8.13
N GLY A 349 6.38 7.11 -7.72
CA GLY A 349 6.08 8.20 -8.63
C GLY A 349 7.12 8.39 -9.73
N VAL A 350 8.42 8.33 -9.38
CA VAL A 350 9.51 8.38 -10.37
C VAL A 350 9.38 7.25 -11.37
N ALA A 351 9.11 6.02 -10.91
CA ALA A 351 8.88 4.88 -11.81
C ALA A 351 7.75 5.16 -12.80
N LEU A 352 6.63 5.72 -12.32
CA LEU A 352 5.48 6.02 -13.18
C LEU A 352 5.78 7.13 -14.20
N ILE A 353 6.58 8.13 -13.84
CA ILE A 353 7.06 9.18 -14.76
C ILE A 353 7.97 8.58 -15.84
N VAL A 354 8.91 7.71 -15.45
CA VAL A 354 9.80 7.05 -16.40
C VAL A 354 9.01 6.15 -17.35
N MET A 355 8.05 5.37 -16.84
CA MET A 355 7.17 4.53 -17.65
C MET A 355 6.36 5.34 -18.67
N SER A 356 5.67 6.38 -18.20
CA SER A 356 4.83 7.23 -19.05
C SER A 356 5.65 7.96 -20.11
N THR A 357 6.79 8.52 -19.73
CA THR A 357 7.75 9.12 -20.65
C THR A 357 8.21 8.11 -21.70
N THR A 358 8.65 6.93 -21.28
CA THR A 358 9.18 5.90 -22.20
C THR A 358 8.13 5.50 -23.22
N LEU A 359 6.86 5.36 -22.83
CA LEU A 359 5.78 5.09 -23.78
C LEU A 359 5.57 6.23 -24.77
N VAL A 360 5.57 7.48 -24.31
CA VAL A 360 5.46 8.66 -25.18
C VAL A 360 6.67 8.76 -26.12
N LEU A 361 7.86 8.40 -25.64
CA LEU A 361 9.08 8.36 -26.43
C LEU A 361 8.97 7.33 -27.55
N LEU A 362 8.67 6.08 -27.21
CA LEU A 362 8.50 4.98 -28.16
C LEU A 362 7.42 5.28 -29.22
N ALA A 363 6.49 6.19 -28.92
CA ALA A 363 5.51 6.67 -29.89
C ALA A 363 6.08 7.48 -31.03
N GLN A 364 7.15 8.23 -30.77
CA GLN A 364 7.65 9.21 -31.70
C GLN A 364 8.61 8.53 -32.66
N LYS A 365 8.24 8.47 -33.93
CA LYS A 365 9.10 7.94 -35.01
C LYS A 365 10.37 8.75 -35.25
N SER A 366 10.56 9.90 -34.59
CA SER A 366 11.70 10.79 -34.80
C SER A 366 12.77 10.60 -33.71
N PRO A 367 13.97 10.09 -34.05
CA PRO A 367 15.07 9.89 -33.10
C PRO A 367 15.55 11.19 -32.42
N SER A 368 15.42 12.35 -33.07
CA SER A 368 15.80 13.63 -32.46
C SER A 368 14.79 14.10 -31.39
N ARG A 369 13.50 13.84 -31.60
CA ARG A 369 12.47 14.12 -30.58
C ARG A 369 12.54 13.14 -29.42
N LEU A 370 12.90 11.89 -29.70
CA LEU A 370 13.23 10.87 -28.70
C LEU A 370 14.34 11.36 -27.74
N MET A 371 15.43 11.89 -28.29
CA MET A 371 16.53 12.43 -27.49
C MET A 371 16.09 13.65 -26.66
N ALA A 372 15.35 14.59 -27.28
CA ALA A 372 14.90 15.80 -26.60
C ALA A 372 13.90 15.52 -25.46
N ILE A 373 12.92 14.65 -25.67
CA ILE A 373 11.92 14.30 -24.65
C ILE A 373 12.55 13.42 -23.55
N GLY A 374 13.47 12.51 -23.91
CA GLY A 374 14.21 11.71 -22.94
C GLY A 374 15.06 12.58 -22.03
N LEU A 375 15.75 13.55 -22.62
CA LEU A 375 16.49 14.57 -21.88
C LEU A 375 15.56 15.41 -21.00
N VAL A 376 14.42 15.89 -21.52
CA VAL A 376 13.46 16.69 -20.74
C VAL A 376 12.89 15.89 -19.57
N SER A 377 12.52 14.62 -19.74
CA SER A 377 12.00 13.83 -18.63
C SER A 377 13.07 13.46 -17.62
N VAL A 378 14.31 13.21 -18.05
CA VAL A 378 15.44 13.09 -17.13
C VAL A 378 15.61 14.40 -16.36
N LEU A 379 15.63 15.55 -17.04
CA LEU A 379 15.77 16.86 -16.41
C LEU A 379 14.60 17.22 -15.49
N CYS A 380 13.36 16.89 -15.85
CA CYS A 380 12.18 17.08 -15.00
C CYS A 380 12.20 16.15 -13.79
N THR A 381 12.60 14.89 -13.97
CA THR A 381 12.79 13.95 -12.86
C THR A 381 13.88 14.46 -11.93
N LEU A 382 15.02 14.91 -12.49
CA LEU A 382 16.12 15.51 -11.74
C LEU A 382 15.69 16.80 -11.05
N ALA A 383 14.88 17.65 -11.67
CA ALA A 383 14.38 18.89 -11.08
C ALA A 383 13.38 18.64 -9.93
N VAL A 384 12.49 17.65 -10.09
CA VAL A 384 11.59 17.21 -9.01
C VAL A 384 12.39 16.58 -7.87
N LEU A 385 13.38 15.74 -8.19
CA LEU A 385 14.29 15.18 -7.19
C LEU A 385 15.12 16.27 -6.51
N TYR A 386 15.55 17.31 -7.24
CA TYR A 386 16.27 18.45 -6.68
C TYR A 386 15.37 19.27 -5.75
N GLY A 387 14.13 19.56 -6.15
CA GLY A 387 13.18 20.30 -5.33
C GLY A 387 12.75 19.54 -4.06
N LEU A 388 12.73 18.21 -4.09
CA LEU A 388 12.32 17.38 -2.95
C LEU A 388 13.48 17.01 -2.02
N ILE A 389 14.72 17.02 -2.51
CA ILE A 389 15.89 16.48 -1.80
C ILE A 389 16.99 17.55 -1.60
N GLY A 390 16.84 18.73 -2.22
CA GLY A 390 17.78 19.84 -2.14
C GLY A 390 19.18 19.43 -2.58
N ASP A 391 20.18 19.98 -1.89
CA ASP A 391 21.61 19.79 -2.17
C ASP A 391 22.06 18.31 -2.08
N LYS A 392 21.28 17.46 -1.42
CA LYS A 392 21.54 16.01 -1.34
C LYS A 392 21.27 15.27 -2.63
N LEU A 393 20.67 15.90 -3.64
CA LEU A 393 20.52 15.27 -4.95
C LEU A 393 21.87 14.87 -5.52
N ILE A 394 22.92 15.67 -5.36
CA ILE A 394 24.25 15.34 -5.89
C ILE A 394 24.81 14.11 -5.16
N GLU A 395 24.64 14.01 -3.84
CA GLU A 395 25.10 12.86 -3.07
C GLU A 395 24.32 11.58 -3.43
N ILE A 396 22.99 11.69 -3.61
CA ILE A 396 22.16 10.59 -4.08
C ILE A 396 22.50 10.22 -5.50
N LEU A 397 22.69 11.17 -6.42
CA LEU A 397 23.09 10.91 -7.80
C LEU A 397 24.49 10.29 -7.84
N VAL A 398 25.43 10.76 -7.03
CA VAL A 398 26.75 10.14 -6.90
C VAL A 398 26.61 8.71 -6.39
N GLN A 399 25.84 8.45 -5.33
CA GLN A 399 25.53 7.09 -4.86
C GLN A 399 24.79 6.24 -5.90
N PHE A 400 23.95 6.86 -6.74
CA PHE A 400 23.19 6.25 -7.82
C PHE A 400 24.06 5.94 -9.05
N PHE A 401 25.10 6.74 -9.33
CA PHE A 401 26.03 6.56 -10.44
C PHE A 401 27.25 5.71 -10.07
N THR A 402 27.70 5.72 -8.82
CA THR A 402 28.80 4.87 -8.34
C THR A 402 28.27 3.46 -8.01
N LEU A 403 28.00 2.62 -9.03
CA LEU A 403 27.92 1.13 -9.09
C LEU A 403 27.42 0.27 -7.88
N ASN A 404 26.99 0.85 -6.77
CA ASN A 404 26.46 0.24 -5.54
C ASN A 404 24.94 0.35 -5.50
N LEU A 405 24.30 0.31 -6.69
CA LEU A 405 22.86 0.35 -6.87
C LEU A 405 22.12 -0.73 -6.07
N SER A 406 22.80 -1.85 -5.82
CA SER A 406 22.31 -2.98 -5.03
C SER A 406 22.33 -2.71 -3.53
N ILE A 407 23.36 -2.06 -2.98
CA ILE A 407 23.59 -1.96 -1.52
C ILE A 407 22.78 -0.83 -0.86
N ALA A 408 22.52 0.27 -1.56
CA ALA A 408 21.87 1.44 -0.97
C ALA A 408 20.33 1.43 -1.07
N PHE A 409 19.75 0.70 -2.03
CA PHE A 409 18.31 0.78 -2.31
C PHE A 409 17.68 -0.59 -2.61
N PRO A 410 17.15 -1.30 -1.59
CA PRO A 410 16.31 -2.50 -1.78
C PRO A 410 15.04 -2.23 -2.62
N GLY A 411 14.65 -0.96 -2.78
CA GLY A 411 13.57 -0.51 -3.68
C GLY A 411 13.90 -0.59 -5.17
N ALA A 412 15.12 -1.00 -5.55
CA ALA A 412 15.52 -1.19 -6.94
C ALA A 412 14.74 -2.31 -7.66
N SER A 413 13.97 -3.12 -6.95
CA SER A 413 12.92 -3.98 -7.52
C SER A 413 11.97 -3.25 -8.47
N ILE A 414 11.71 -1.94 -8.30
CA ILE A 414 10.96 -1.12 -9.26
C ILE A 414 11.71 -0.92 -10.59
N PHE A 415 13.04 -0.78 -10.55
CA PHE A 415 13.91 -0.76 -11.72
C PHE A 415 14.08 -2.13 -12.36
N TYR A 416 13.57 -3.20 -11.73
CA TYR A 416 13.46 -4.52 -12.33
C TYR A 416 12.03 -4.74 -12.87
N ILE A 417 10.96 -4.39 -12.12
CA ILE A 417 9.53 -4.36 -12.54
C ILE A 417 9.34 -3.56 -13.84
N MET A 418 10.04 -2.43 -13.97
CA MET A 418 10.04 -1.61 -15.18
C MET A 418 10.52 -2.35 -16.44
N PRO A 419 11.73 -2.94 -16.48
CA PRO A 419 12.14 -3.85 -17.54
C PRO A 419 11.16 -4.98 -17.78
N ALA A 420 10.53 -5.61 -16.78
CA ALA A 420 9.59 -6.69 -17.08
C ALA A 420 8.27 -6.23 -17.69
N ILE A 421 7.72 -5.10 -17.25
CA ILE A 421 6.52 -4.52 -17.85
C ILE A 421 6.85 -3.96 -19.23
N CYS A 422 8.02 -3.32 -19.41
CA CYS A 422 8.52 -2.90 -20.71
C CYS A 422 8.80 -4.09 -21.62
N ILE A 423 9.44 -5.16 -21.17
CA ILE A 423 9.72 -6.39 -21.93
C ILE A 423 8.40 -7.15 -22.20
N TRP A 424 7.42 -7.12 -21.30
CA TRP A 424 6.10 -7.67 -21.54
C TRP A 424 5.33 -6.86 -22.59
N ALA A 425 5.32 -5.53 -22.49
CA ALA A 425 4.73 -4.65 -23.50
C ALA A 425 5.46 -4.76 -24.85
N TYR A 426 6.79 -4.84 -24.83
CA TYR A 426 7.66 -4.95 -26.00
C TYR A 426 7.55 -6.34 -26.65
N SER A 427 7.43 -7.42 -25.87
CA SER A 427 7.15 -8.76 -26.41
C SER A 427 5.74 -8.84 -26.99
N HIS A 428 4.76 -8.16 -26.40
CA HIS A 428 3.41 -8.05 -26.96
C HIS A 428 3.37 -7.24 -28.26
N GLN A 429 4.21 -6.19 -28.36
CA GLN A 429 4.37 -5.35 -29.55
C GLN A 429 5.14 -6.08 -30.66
N ILE A 430 6.20 -6.81 -30.31
CA ILE A 430 6.94 -7.65 -31.25
C ILE A 430 6.03 -8.78 -31.77
N VAL A 431 5.24 -9.44 -30.92
CA VAL A 431 4.28 -10.48 -31.34
C VAL A 431 3.17 -9.90 -32.21
N SER A 432 2.72 -8.65 -31.99
CA SER A 432 1.72 -8.03 -32.88
C SER A 432 2.31 -7.65 -34.23
N ILE A 433 3.54 -7.13 -34.27
CA ILE A 433 4.28 -6.82 -35.50
C ILE A 433 4.57 -8.10 -36.30
N ALA A 434 4.97 -9.18 -35.63
CA ALA A 434 5.21 -10.49 -36.25
C ALA A 434 3.92 -11.16 -36.75
N LYS A 435 2.76 -10.87 -36.15
CA LYS A 435 1.44 -11.28 -36.67
C LYS A 435 0.95 -10.47 -37.87
N GLN A 436 1.38 -9.22 -38.02
CA GLN A 436 1.01 -8.37 -39.15
C GLN A 436 1.86 -8.63 -40.40
N ARG A 437 3.04 -9.23 -40.23
CA ARG A 437 3.85 -9.75 -41.33
C ARG A 437 3.57 -11.24 -41.44
N ASP A 438 2.74 -11.64 -42.40
CA ASP A 438 2.36 -13.04 -42.70
C ASP A 438 3.53 -13.90 -43.20
N THR A 439 4.69 -13.85 -42.54
CA THR A 439 5.85 -14.67 -42.85
C THR A 439 6.09 -15.64 -41.70
N PRO A 440 5.77 -16.94 -41.88
CA PRO A 440 5.88 -17.99 -40.85
C PRO A 440 7.26 -18.09 -40.18
N HIS A 441 8.33 -17.67 -40.87
CA HIS A 441 9.70 -17.72 -40.36
C HIS A 441 10.04 -16.65 -39.29
N ASP A 442 9.39 -15.48 -39.30
CA ASP A 442 9.69 -14.40 -38.33
C ASP A 442 9.11 -14.66 -36.93
N ASN A 443 8.08 -15.50 -36.83
CA ASN A 443 7.46 -15.89 -35.56
C ASN A 443 8.38 -16.79 -34.71
N ALA A 444 9.18 -17.65 -35.35
CA ALA A 444 10.09 -18.56 -34.64
C ALA A 444 11.28 -17.81 -34.01
N ALA A 445 11.93 -16.91 -34.76
CA ALA A 445 13.05 -16.10 -34.26
C ALA A 445 12.61 -15.18 -33.10
N THR A 446 11.43 -14.57 -33.25
CA THR A 446 10.78 -13.75 -32.22
C THR A 446 10.55 -14.50 -30.92
N HIS A 447 10.02 -15.74 -31.01
CA HIS A 447 9.80 -16.58 -29.83
C HIS A 447 11.11 -17.06 -29.21
N ILE A 448 12.13 -17.38 -30.01
CA ILE A 448 13.46 -17.75 -29.52
C ILE A 448 14.10 -16.59 -28.76
N ILE A 449 13.98 -15.35 -29.25
CA ILE A 449 14.51 -14.16 -28.57
C ILE A 449 13.77 -13.92 -27.24
N ALA A 450 12.44 -14.03 -27.21
CA ALA A 450 11.67 -13.87 -25.97
C ALA A 450 12.02 -14.95 -24.92
N ILE A 451 12.17 -16.21 -25.35
CA ILE A 451 12.57 -17.32 -24.48
C ILE A 451 14.02 -17.15 -24.01
N ALA A 452 14.93 -16.70 -24.88
CA ALA A 452 16.33 -16.44 -24.54
C ALA A 452 16.45 -15.29 -23.51
N VAL A 453 15.69 -14.20 -23.67
CA VAL A 453 15.65 -13.09 -22.70
C VAL A 453 15.09 -13.55 -21.36
N LEU A 454 14.02 -14.36 -21.36
CA LEU A 454 13.46 -14.97 -20.15
C LEU A 454 14.46 -15.89 -19.45
N ALA A 455 15.15 -16.75 -20.20
CA ALA A 455 16.17 -17.65 -19.68
C ALA A 455 17.38 -16.86 -19.13
N LEU A 456 17.81 -15.80 -19.81
CA LEU A 456 18.90 -14.94 -19.35
C LEU A 456 18.54 -14.26 -18.03
N LEU A 457 17.33 -13.72 -17.90
CA LEU A 457 16.87 -13.07 -16.67
C LEU A 457 16.76 -14.07 -15.51
N LEU A 458 16.31 -15.30 -15.79
CA LEU A 458 16.17 -16.36 -14.81
C LEU A 458 17.55 -16.86 -14.32
N VAL A 459 18.50 -17.06 -15.25
CA VAL A 459 19.89 -17.40 -14.93
C VAL A 459 20.59 -16.26 -14.20
N SER A 460 20.36 -15.00 -14.60
CA SER A 460 20.91 -13.81 -13.92
C SER A 460 20.40 -13.71 -12.49
N GLY A 461 19.11 -13.94 -12.26
CA GLY A 461 18.52 -13.95 -10.92
C GLY A 461 19.10 -15.05 -10.03
N VAL A 462 19.27 -16.26 -10.57
CA VAL A 462 19.88 -17.39 -9.84
C VAL A 462 21.36 -17.14 -9.56
N LEU A 463 22.12 -16.58 -10.51
CA LEU A 463 23.55 -16.28 -10.33
C LEU A 463 23.79 -15.15 -9.32
N VAL A 464 22.94 -14.13 -9.31
CA VAL A 464 22.97 -13.08 -8.28
C VAL A 464 22.62 -13.68 -6.92
N TRP A 465 21.54 -14.46 -6.83
CA TRP A 465 21.08 -15.08 -5.58
C TRP A 465 22.13 -16.01 -4.96
N THR A 466 22.76 -16.85 -5.77
CA THR A 466 23.78 -17.81 -5.31
C THR A 466 25.07 -17.14 -4.86
N ARG A 467 25.45 -16.01 -5.45
CA ARG A 467 26.72 -15.32 -5.17
C ARG A 467 26.65 -14.40 -3.95
N THR A 468 25.46 -14.00 -3.52
CA THR A 468 25.29 -12.95 -2.51
C THR A 468 24.42 -13.34 -1.33
N HIS A 469 24.37 -14.63 -1.00
CA HIS A 469 23.51 -15.15 0.07
C HIS A 469 23.77 -14.52 1.46
N ASN A 470 24.95 -13.93 1.67
CA ASN A 470 25.33 -13.25 2.92
C ASN A 470 25.14 -11.73 2.88
N ASP A 471 24.87 -11.15 1.70
CA ASP A 471 24.56 -9.72 1.57
C ASP A 471 23.06 -9.59 1.35
N ALA A 472 22.36 -9.14 2.39
CA ALA A 472 20.91 -8.97 2.38
C ALA A 472 20.46 -8.25 1.10
N ASN A 473 21.17 -7.18 0.72
CA ASN A 473 20.84 -6.35 -0.42
C ASN A 473 20.90 -7.08 -1.77
N ALA A 474 21.88 -7.95 -1.97
CA ALA A 474 22.01 -8.68 -3.22
C ALA A 474 21.22 -10.01 -3.22
N HIS A 475 20.91 -10.58 -2.06
CA HIS A 475 19.85 -11.59 -1.93
C HIS A 475 18.50 -11.06 -2.46
N TRP A 476 18.14 -9.81 -2.12
CA TRP A 476 16.92 -9.15 -2.64
C TRP A 476 16.95 -8.97 -4.16
N MET A 477 18.12 -8.68 -4.74
CA MET A 477 18.29 -8.52 -6.18
C MET A 477 18.07 -9.85 -6.93
N GLY A 478 18.63 -10.95 -6.43
CA GLY A 478 18.44 -12.28 -7.02
C GLY A 478 16.99 -12.75 -6.97
N MET A 479 16.33 -12.56 -5.83
CA MET A 479 14.91 -12.92 -5.63
C MET A 479 13.96 -12.07 -6.48
N SER A 480 14.24 -10.76 -6.62
CA SER A 480 13.47 -9.88 -7.49
C SER A 480 13.55 -10.34 -8.94
N LEU A 481 14.77 -10.56 -9.48
CA LEU A 481 15.00 -11.05 -10.85
C LEU A 481 14.39 -12.44 -11.10
N TYR A 482 14.47 -13.35 -10.14
CA TYR A 482 13.83 -14.66 -10.21
C TYR A 482 12.30 -14.56 -10.30
N SER A 483 11.71 -13.74 -9.44
CA SER A 483 10.26 -13.51 -9.41
C SER A 483 9.77 -12.83 -10.68
N MET A 484 10.55 -11.89 -11.23
CA MET A 484 10.27 -11.28 -12.54
C MET A 484 10.19 -12.30 -13.67
N SER A 485 11.12 -13.25 -13.65
CA SER A 485 11.25 -14.25 -14.70
C SER A 485 10.03 -15.17 -14.68
N ILE A 486 9.53 -15.50 -13.48
CA ILE A 486 8.25 -16.20 -13.31
C ILE A 486 7.07 -15.30 -13.75
N PHE A 487 7.06 -14.03 -13.34
CA PHE A 487 6.01 -13.06 -13.69
C PHE A 487 5.89 -12.78 -15.18
N MET A 488 6.98 -12.87 -15.94
CA MET A 488 6.97 -12.72 -17.39
C MET A 488 6.73 -14.05 -18.10
N ALA A 489 7.31 -15.15 -17.60
CA ALA A 489 7.11 -16.46 -18.16
C ALA A 489 5.65 -16.89 -18.04
N VAL A 490 4.98 -16.63 -16.92
CA VAL A 490 3.60 -17.11 -16.68
C VAL A 490 2.61 -16.51 -17.69
N PRO A 491 2.47 -15.19 -17.89
CA PRO A 491 1.61 -14.62 -18.92
C PRO A 491 2.03 -14.99 -20.35
N ALA A 492 3.33 -15.05 -20.65
CA ALA A 492 3.82 -15.43 -21.98
C ALA A 492 3.59 -16.91 -22.30
N LEU A 493 3.64 -17.80 -21.30
CA LEU A 493 3.27 -19.21 -21.39
C LEU A 493 1.74 -19.38 -21.38
N LEU A 494 1.01 -18.51 -20.67
CA LEU A 494 -0.46 -18.48 -20.62
C LEU A 494 -1.09 -17.97 -21.92
N HIS A 495 -0.42 -17.08 -22.66
CA HIS A 495 -0.94 -16.52 -23.90
C HIS A 495 -0.81 -17.55 -25.05
N GLY A 496 -1.90 -18.25 -25.31
CA GLY A 496 -2.03 -19.22 -26.40
C GLY A 496 -1.73 -20.64 -25.96
N ARG A 497 -0.52 -20.94 -25.48
CA ARG A 497 -0.12 -22.34 -25.25
C ARG A 497 -0.57 -22.96 -23.93
N LEU A 498 -0.71 -22.27 -22.80
CA LEU A 498 -1.31 -22.91 -21.62
C LEU A 498 -2.81 -23.09 -21.78
N GLN A 499 -3.52 -22.15 -22.41
CA GLN A 499 -4.91 -22.37 -22.76
C GLN A 499 -5.00 -23.56 -23.70
N GLU A 500 -4.23 -23.61 -24.78
CA GLU A 500 -4.19 -24.74 -25.71
C GLU A 500 -3.67 -26.04 -25.08
N PHE A 501 -2.73 -25.99 -24.13
CA PHE A 501 -2.16 -27.13 -23.40
C PHE A 501 -3.12 -27.65 -22.34
N VAL A 502 -3.82 -26.79 -21.59
CA VAL A 502 -4.91 -27.16 -20.68
C VAL A 502 -6.10 -27.69 -21.48
N THR A 503 -6.39 -27.11 -22.64
CA THR A 503 -7.44 -27.60 -23.57
C THR A 503 -7.01 -28.87 -24.33
N ARG A 504 -5.71 -29.20 -24.37
CA ARG A 504 -5.17 -30.45 -24.98
C ARG A 504 -4.90 -31.56 -23.97
N LEU A 505 -4.47 -31.24 -22.74
CA LEU A 505 -4.34 -32.17 -21.61
C LEU A 505 -5.70 -32.60 -21.08
N ILE A 506 -6.66 -31.67 -21.10
CA ILE A 506 -8.04 -31.94 -20.78
C ILE A 506 -8.73 -32.11 -22.12
N SER A 507 -8.78 -33.36 -22.59
CA SER A 507 -9.37 -33.76 -23.87
C SER A 507 -10.66 -32.97 -24.18
N PRO A 508 -10.91 -32.57 -25.44
CA PRO A 508 -12.15 -31.90 -25.86
C PRO A 508 -13.44 -32.68 -25.54
N SER A 509 -13.34 -33.91 -25.06
CA SER A 509 -14.43 -34.72 -24.52
C SER A 509 -14.80 -34.44 -23.06
N PHE A 510 -14.09 -33.56 -22.34
CA PHE A 510 -14.48 -33.18 -20.98
C PHE A 510 -15.61 -32.12 -20.98
N PRO A 511 -16.73 -32.36 -20.30
CA PRO A 511 -17.80 -31.38 -20.16
C PRO A 511 -17.29 -30.08 -19.50
N ARG A 512 -17.75 -28.91 -19.97
CA ARG A 512 -17.44 -27.61 -19.34
C ARG A 512 -17.65 -27.58 -17.83
N SER A 513 -18.60 -28.36 -17.31
CA SER A 513 -18.84 -28.50 -15.87
C SER A 513 -17.64 -29.08 -15.11
N MET A 514 -16.82 -29.94 -15.72
CA MET A 514 -15.63 -30.52 -15.08
C MET A 514 -14.44 -29.57 -15.07
N HIS A 515 -14.36 -28.61 -16.01
CA HIS A 515 -13.33 -27.57 -15.99
C HIS A 515 -13.47 -26.65 -14.77
N ASP A 516 -14.68 -26.21 -14.49
CA ASP A 516 -14.97 -25.39 -13.30
C ASP A 516 -14.68 -26.18 -12.01
N SER A 517 -15.03 -27.47 -11.99
CA SER A 517 -14.73 -28.36 -10.85
C SER A 517 -13.23 -28.58 -10.64
N ALA A 518 -12.43 -28.77 -11.68
CA ALA A 518 -10.98 -28.97 -11.56
C ALA A 518 -10.28 -27.70 -11.04
N LEU A 519 -10.68 -26.53 -11.52
CA LEU A 519 -10.18 -25.24 -11.03
C LEU A 519 -10.56 -25.05 -9.55
N LEU A 520 -11.80 -25.37 -9.18
CA LEU A 520 -12.26 -25.38 -7.79
C LEU A 520 -11.44 -26.33 -6.92
N ILE A 521 -11.17 -27.56 -7.37
CA ILE A 521 -10.37 -28.54 -6.62
C ILE A 521 -8.94 -28.05 -6.38
N VAL A 522 -8.27 -27.50 -7.40
CA VAL A 522 -6.93 -26.93 -7.25
C VAL A 522 -6.94 -25.75 -6.28
N GLN A 523 -7.94 -24.86 -6.40
CA GLN A 523 -8.13 -23.76 -5.45
C GLN A 523 -8.34 -24.28 -4.02
N TYR A 524 -9.20 -25.29 -3.82
CA TYR A 524 -9.43 -25.90 -2.52
C TYR A 524 -8.16 -26.53 -1.96
N LEU A 525 -7.37 -27.24 -2.76
CA LEU A 525 -6.15 -27.88 -2.30
C LEU A 525 -5.09 -26.86 -1.89
N ILE A 526 -4.93 -25.79 -2.68
CA ILE A 526 -4.07 -24.65 -2.33
C ILE A 526 -4.57 -24.01 -1.02
N ILE A 527 -5.87 -23.73 -0.91
CA ILE A 527 -6.49 -23.17 0.30
C ILE A 527 -6.25 -24.07 1.51
N THR A 528 -6.42 -25.39 1.40
CA THR A 528 -6.23 -26.33 2.50
C THR A 528 -4.78 -26.38 2.97
N VAL A 529 -3.82 -26.51 2.05
CA VAL A 529 -2.38 -26.45 2.38
C VAL A 529 -2.05 -25.12 3.05
N TYR A 530 -2.60 -24.03 2.51
CA TYR A 530 -2.40 -22.69 3.05
C TYR A 530 -2.97 -22.54 4.46
N LEU A 531 -4.19 -23.04 4.71
CA LEU A 531 -4.82 -23.04 6.02
C LEU A 531 -4.01 -23.88 7.03
N LEU A 532 -3.41 -24.99 6.60
CA LEU A 532 -2.55 -25.79 7.47
C LEU A 532 -1.27 -25.02 7.88
N VAL A 533 -0.64 -24.33 6.93
CA VAL A 533 0.50 -23.43 7.20
C VAL A 533 0.08 -22.26 8.09
N PHE A 534 -1.11 -21.71 7.88
CA PHE A 534 -1.67 -20.63 8.69
C PHE A 534 -1.91 -21.09 10.13
N VAL A 535 -2.52 -22.25 10.36
CA VAL A 535 -2.79 -22.80 11.70
C VAL A 535 -1.48 -23.05 12.45
N THR A 536 -0.49 -23.65 11.78
CA THR A 536 0.83 -23.90 12.41
C THR A 536 1.56 -22.60 12.74
N THR A 537 1.52 -21.61 11.84
CA THR A 537 2.10 -20.28 12.08
C THR A 537 1.39 -19.56 13.24
N THR A 538 0.07 -19.64 13.30
CA THR A 538 -0.75 -19.06 14.38
C THR A 538 -0.39 -19.69 15.73
N ASN A 539 -0.15 -21.00 15.81
CA ASN A 539 0.27 -21.65 17.05
C ASN A 539 1.63 -21.17 17.57
N ASN A 540 2.60 -20.94 16.68
CA ASN A 540 3.90 -20.36 17.07
C ASN A 540 3.73 -18.91 17.55
N HIS A 541 2.78 -18.18 16.97
CA HIS A 541 2.41 -16.84 17.40
C HIS A 541 1.82 -16.78 18.80
N LEU A 542 0.90 -17.69 19.12
CA LEU A 542 0.36 -17.78 20.47
C LEU A 542 1.47 -17.92 21.52
N LYS A 543 2.56 -18.63 21.19
CA LYS A 543 3.74 -18.77 22.07
C LYS A 543 4.54 -17.48 22.20
N LEU A 544 4.83 -16.80 21.09
CA LEU A 544 5.54 -15.51 21.09
C LEU A 544 4.76 -14.44 21.86
N ILE A 545 3.43 -14.45 21.75
CA ILE A 545 2.55 -13.50 22.43
C ILE A 545 2.40 -13.85 23.91
N ALA A 546 2.33 -15.14 24.27
CA ALA A 546 2.43 -15.54 25.67
C ALA A 546 3.74 -15.06 26.29
N ALA A 547 4.85 -15.14 25.54
CA ALA A 547 6.13 -14.57 25.96
C ALA A 547 6.12 -13.03 26.00
N ALA A 548 5.43 -12.36 25.07
CA ALA A 548 5.28 -10.90 25.07
C ALA A 548 4.44 -10.41 26.26
N ARG A 549 3.33 -11.09 26.59
CA ARG A 549 2.55 -10.82 27.81
C ARG A 549 3.35 -11.06 29.07
N ALA A 550 4.13 -12.14 29.12
CA ALA A 550 5.06 -12.40 30.23
C ALA A 550 6.16 -11.34 30.35
N LYS A 551 6.50 -10.64 29.25
CA LYS A 551 7.39 -9.47 29.27
C LYS A 551 6.66 -8.17 29.58
N GLN A 552 5.35 -8.08 29.31
CA GLN A 552 4.53 -6.90 29.56
C GLN A 552 4.36 -6.63 31.06
N THR A 553 4.54 -7.65 31.91
CA THR A 553 4.65 -7.49 33.37
C THR A 553 6.01 -6.91 33.81
N GLY A 554 6.91 -6.59 32.87
CA GLY A 554 8.15 -5.88 33.14
C GLY A 554 7.93 -4.36 33.20
N GLY A 555 8.65 -3.67 34.09
CA GLY A 555 8.41 -2.25 34.41
C GLY A 555 8.51 -1.25 33.25
N GLY A 556 9.03 -1.64 32.08
CA GLY A 556 9.07 -0.78 30.88
C GLY A 556 7.69 -0.53 30.25
N ALA A 557 6.80 -1.52 30.26
CA ALA A 557 5.47 -1.35 29.69
C ALA A 557 4.59 -0.45 30.56
N ASP A 558 4.65 -0.68 31.87
CA ASP A 558 3.99 0.17 32.86
C ASP A 558 4.50 1.61 32.79
N ALA A 559 5.80 1.81 32.54
CA ALA A 559 6.37 3.14 32.34
C ALA A 559 5.82 3.83 31.09
N ILE A 560 5.70 3.14 29.94
CA ILE A 560 5.13 3.73 28.72
C ILE A 560 3.65 4.07 28.92
N ILE A 561 2.88 3.21 29.57
CA ILE A 561 1.46 3.45 29.89
C ILE A 561 1.32 4.65 30.84
N ALA A 562 2.13 4.70 31.90
CA ALA A 562 2.15 5.82 32.85
C ALA A 562 2.51 7.14 32.16
N LEU A 563 3.54 7.13 31.31
CA LEU A 563 3.97 8.28 30.53
C LEU A 563 2.85 8.80 29.62
N LYS A 564 2.20 7.90 28.85
CA LYS A 564 1.08 8.25 27.98
C LYS A 564 -0.06 8.89 28.78
N LYS A 565 -0.46 8.26 29.90
CA LYS A 565 -1.52 8.76 30.77
C LYS A 565 -1.20 10.14 31.33
N ALA A 566 0.04 10.38 31.74
CA ALA A 566 0.47 11.68 32.23
C ALA A 566 0.40 12.77 31.14
N ILE A 567 0.89 12.47 29.94
CA ILE A 567 0.82 13.40 28.80
C ILE A 567 -0.63 13.71 28.43
N ASP A 568 -1.49 12.70 28.33
CA ASP A 568 -2.89 12.86 27.98
C ASP A 568 -3.66 13.67 29.03
N GLY A 569 -3.42 13.40 30.33
CA GLY A 569 -4.05 14.14 31.41
C GLY A 569 -3.67 15.62 31.40
N VAL A 570 -2.41 15.94 31.11
CA VAL A 570 -1.95 17.34 30.98
C VAL A 570 -2.52 17.98 29.71
N ARG A 571 -2.55 17.27 28.58
CA ARG A 571 -3.09 17.78 27.32
C ARG A 571 -4.57 18.14 27.42
N GLN A 572 -5.37 17.33 28.11
CA GLN A 572 -6.82 17.51 28.22
C GLN A 572 -7.23 18.62 29.21
N SER A 573 -6.33 19.11 30.08
CA SER A 573 -6.72 19.99 31.20
C SER A 573 -7.15 21.40 30.77
N ASP A 574 -6.53 22.00 29.75
CA ASP A 574 -6.79 23.39 29.35
C ASP A 574 -6.61 23.66 27.85
N GLY A 575 -6.24 22.65 27.04
CA GLY A 575 -6.00 22.80 25.60
C GLY A 575 -4.76 23.63 25.23
N SER A 576 -3.95 24.07 26.20
CA SER A 576 -2.76 24.87 25.94
C SER A 576 -1.70 24.07 25.18
N PRO A 577 -1.01 24.66 24.19
CA PRO A 577 0.07 24.01 23.46
C PRO A 577 1.13 23.41 24.40
N LEU A 578 1.28 22.09 24.32
CA LEU A 578 2.14 21.29 25.18
C LEU A 578 3.34 20.75 24.39
N ILE A 579 4.52 20.79 24.99
CA ILE A 579 5.72 20.08 24.52
C ILE A 579 6.29 19.22 25.65
N VAL A 580 6.86 18.06 25.31
CA VAL A 580 7.46 17.14 26.28
C VAL A 580 8.98 17.30 26.29
N PHE A 581 9.57 17.40 27.47
CA PHE A 581 11.02 17.40 27.65
C PHE A 581 11.43 16.19 28.50
N ALA A 582 12.36 15.38 28.00
CA ALA A 582 12.95 14.27 28.73
C ALA A 582 14.42 14.56 29.01
N PRO A 583 14.83 14.89 30.24
CA PRO A 583 16.21 15.22 30.56
C PRO A 583 17.20 14.12 30.15
N PRO A 584 18.46 14.46 29.77
CA PRO A 584 19.46 13.47 29.35
C PRO A 584 19.79 12.45 30.47
N GLU A 585 19.67 12.82 31.74
CA GLU A 585 19.89 11.95 32.89
C GLU A 585 18.75 10.93 33.11
N ASN A 586 17.60 11.10 32.45
CA ASN A 586 16.49 10.16 32.56
C ASN A 586 16.75 8.90 31.69
N LEU A 587 17.71 8.10 32.11
CA LEU A 587 18.10 6.87 31.41
C LEU A 587 16.97 5.84 31.35
N GLU A 588 16.01 5.88 32.29
CA GLU A 588 14.82 5.04 32.24
C GLU A 588 13.98 5.37 31.00
N PHE A 589 13.67 6.67 30.77
CA PHE A 589 12.93 7.13 29.59
C PHE A 589 13.62 6.74 28.30
N TRP A 590 14.91 7.05 28.20
CA TRP A 590 15.67 6.72 27.00
C TRP A 590 15.87 5.21 26.85
N GLY A 591 15.72 4.42 27.92
CA GLY A 591 15.76 2.97 27.93
C GLY A 591 14.45 2.29 27.49
N LEU A 592 13.33 3.01 27.40
CA LEU A 592 12.01 2.43 27.12
C LEU A 592 11.95 1.74 25.75
N VAL A 593 12.70 2.23 24.77
CA VAL A 593 12.75 1.65 23.42
C VAL A 593 14.15 1.12 23.14
N LYS A 594 14.26 -0.14 22.71
CA LYS A 594 15.56 -0.82 22.56
C LYS A 594 16.46 -0.17 21.50
N LYS A 595 15.92 0.12 20.31
CA LYS A 595 16.69 0.64 19.17
C LYS A 595 16.86 2.15 19.26
N CYS A 596 18.09 2.66 19.12
CA CYS A 596 18.38 4.10 19.22
C CYS A 596 17.54 4.93 18.26
N ARG A 597 17.46 4.48 17.01
CA ARG A 597 16.69 5.12 15.93
C ARG A 597 15.20 5.31 16.25
N SER A 598 14.63 4.49 17.14
CA SER A 598 13.20 4.52 17.49
C SER A 598 12.89 5.40 18.70
N LYS A 599 13.87 5.65 19.59
CA LYS A 599 13.66 6.27 20.91
C LYS A 599 12.97 7.63 20.81
N ALA A 600 13.44 8.46 19.88
CA ALA A 600 12.99 9.85 19.71
C ALA A 600 11.51 9.94 19.26
N PHE A 601 11.04 8.95 18.50
CA PHE A 601 9.69 8.96 17.92
C PHE A 601 8.61 8.43 18.87
N LEU A 602 8.97 7.82 20.01
CA LEU A 602 8.00 7.20 20.92
C LEU A 602 6.91 8.17 21.37
N VAL A 603 7.31 9.32 21.91
CA VAL A 603 6.36 10.30 22.47
C VAL A 603 5.47 10.91 21.38
N PRO A 604 6.03 11.45 20.27
CA PRO A 604 5.20 11.98 19.18
C PRO A 604 4.27 10.94 18.57
N ALA A 605 4.73 9.72 18.35
CA ALA A 605 3.92 8.65 17.75
C ALA A 605 2.76 8.19 18.67
N LEU A 606 3.03 8.07 19.97
CA LEU A 606 2.07 7.53 20.94
C LEU A 606 1.04 8.58 21.39
N THR A 607 1.45 9.84 21.48
CA THR A 607 0.63 10.89 22.12
C THR A 607 0.22 12.02 21.17
N GLY A 608 0.91 12.19 20.04
CA GLY A 608 0.78 13.36 19.18
C GLY A 608 1.26 14.65 19.81
N VAL A 609 2.04 14.57 20.90
CA VAL A 609 2.69 15.73 21.52
C VAL A 609 4.16 15.77 21.08
N PRO A 610 4.65 16.90 20.56
CA PRO A 610 6.04 17.03 20.16
C PRO A 610 6.97 17.04 21.37
N MET A 611 8.25 16.76 21.12
CA MET A 611 9.33 16.80 22.08
C MET A 611 10.16 18.08 21.91
N LEU A 612 10.69 18.58 23.03
CA LEU A 612 11.73 19.61 23.08
C LEU A 612 13.07 18.88 23.12
N LYS A 613 13.95 19.12 22.13
CA LYS A 613 15.27 18.47 22.06
C LYS A 613 15.17 16.93 22.12
N GLY A 614 14.31 16.33 21.31
CA GLY A 614 13.95 14.92 21.37
C GLY A 614 14.99 13.93 20.82
N ILE A 615 16.13 14.40 20.28
CA ILE A 615 17.18 13.48 19.82
C ILE A 615 17.95 12.93 21.04
N PRO A 616 18.16 11.60 21.14
CA PRO A 616 18.80 10.97 22.30
C PRO A 616 20.19 11.53 22.63
N PRO A 617 20.62 11.47 23.91
CA PRO A 617 21.88 12.05 24.32
C PRO A 617 23.08 11.28 23.74
N VAL A 618 24.15 12.02 23.43
CA VAL A 618 25.35 11.49 22.75
C VAL A 618 26.00 10.34 23.52
N ASN A 619 25.94 10.38 24.86
CA ASN A 619 26.51 9.37 25.74
C ASN A 619 25.85 7.99 25.61
N MET A 620 24.69 7.86 24.94
CA MET A 620 24.06 6.57 24.66
C MET A 620 24.67 5.84 23.46
N GLY A 621 25.64 6.43 22.77
CA GLY A 621 26.28 5.80 21.60
C GLY A 621 25.36 5.67 20.39
N CYS A 622 24.29 6.45 20.31
CA CYS A 622 23.28 6.34 19.25
C CYS A 622 23.72 6.94 17.90
N SER A 623 24.85 7.65 17.81
CA SER A 623 25.22 8.47 16.64
C SER A 623 25.25 7.70 15.31
N GLN A 624 25.70 6.45 15.32
CA GLN A 624 25.78 5.62 14.10
C GLN A 624 24.40 5.12 13.62
N GLU A 625 23.42 4.97 14.52
CA GLU A 625 22.08 4.50 14.17
C GLU A 625 21.14 5.60 13.69
N LEU A 626 21.48 6.87 13.96
CA LEU A 626 20.71 8.06 13.61
C LEU A 626 20.90 8.51 12.14
N VAL A 627 21.37 7.63 11.26
CA VAL A 627 21.40 7.88 9.81
C VAL A 627 20.06 7.48 9.19
N GLY A 628 19.46 8.39 8.41
CA GLY A 628 18.14 8.22 7.79
C GLY A 628 17.01 8.73 8.69
N TYR A 629 15.75 8.47 8.31
CA TYR A 629 14.58 8.92 9.09
C TYR A 629 14.52 10.42 9.36
N SER A 630 15.19 11.21 8.52
CA SER A 630 15.25 12.68 8.59
C SER A 630 16.00 13.24 9.80
N TYR A 631 16.70 12.40 10.59
CA TYR A 631 17.58 12.88 11.67
C TYR A 631 18.65 13.85 11.16
N ASP A 632 19.10 13.65 9.92
CA ASP A 632 20.03 14.50 9.18
C ASP A 632 19.49 15.91 8.86
N GLN A 633 18.19 16.14 9.01
CA GLN A 633 17.56 17.45 8.82
C GLN A 633 17.47 18.23 10.14
N TYR A 634 17.84 17.62 11.26
CA TYR A 634 17.89 18.27 12.57
C TYR A 634 19.33 18.69 12.89
N GLY A 635 19.50 19.93 13.37
CA GLY A 635 20.80 20.44 13.80
C GLY A 635 21.29 19.79 15.10
N PRO A 636 22.58 20.01 15.47
CA PRO A 636 23.13 19.55 16.75
C PRO A 636 22.34 20.09 17.94
N ASP A 637 21.69 21.24 17.77
CA ASP A 637 20.83 21.82 18.78
C ASP A 637 19.62 20.97 19.10
N ALA A 638 19.16 20.04 18.23
CA ALA A 638 18.03 19.16 18.55
C ALA A 638 18.39 17.99 19.47
N VAL A 639 19.69 17.78 19.73
CA VAL A 639 20.20 16.78 20.69
C VAL A 639 19.87 17.22 22.11
N VAL A 640 19.33 16.28 22.89
CA VAL A 640 18.98 16.56 24.27
C VAL A 640 20.20 16.94 25.10
N ARG A 641 20.05 18.02 25.85
CA ARG A 641 21.01 18.52 26.84
C ARG A 641 20.27 18.93 28.09
N GLN A 642 20.99 19.14 29.18
CA GLN A 642 20.35 19.58 30.41
C GLN A 642 19.85 21.01 30.26
N LEU A 643 18.57 21.23 30.54
CA LEU A 643 17.92 22.54 30.48
C LEU A 643 17.32 22.91 31.84
N GLY A 644 17.57 24.14 32.28
CA GLY A 644 16.85 24.73 33.41
C GLY A 644 15.41 25.08 33.05
N LYS A 645 14.55 25.31 34.05
CA LYS A 645 13.15 25.70 33.83
C LYS A 645 12.98 26.92 32.92
N ILE A 646 13.78 27.96 33.16
CA ILE A 646 13.72 29.21 32.37
C ILE A 646 14.11 28.92 30.93
N GLU A 647 15.26 28.29 30.71
CA GLU A 647 15.79 27.96 29.40
C GLU A 647 14.83 27.08 28.58
N ALA A 648 14.32 26.00 29.18
CA ALA A 648 13.35 25.12 28.52
C ALA A 648 12.05 25.86 28.18
N CYS A 649 11.57 26.74 29.07
CA CYS A 649 10.40 27.57 28.78
C CYS A 649 10.65 28.60 27.68
N THR A 650 11.83 29.21 27.62
CA THR A 650 12.22 30.12 26.55
C THR A 650 12.30 29.39 25.22
N GLU A 651 12.94 28.21 25.16
CA GLU A 651 13.00 27.42 23.93
C GLU A 651 11.62 26.91 23.49
N ALA A 652 10.80 26.43 24.43
CA ALA A 652 9.42 26.01 24.15
C ALA A 652 8.59 27.16 23.59
N ALA A 653 8.70 28.34 24.19
CA ALA A 653 8.02 29.55 23.72
C ALA A 653 8.45 29.95 22.30
N HIS A 654 9.76 29.91 22.00
CA HIS A 654 10.25 30.16 20.64
C HIS A 654 9.69 29.19 19.60
N LYS A 655 9.31 27.98 20.03
CA LYS A 655 8.67 26.96 19.19
C LYS A 655 7.13 27.03 19.22
N GLY A 656 6.54 28.02 19.88
CA GLY A 656 5.09 28.22 19.94
C GLY A 656 4.37 27.43 21.05
N PHE A 657 5.09 26.93 22.05
CA PHE A 657 4.53 26.14 23.16
C PHE A 657 4.51 26.94 24.46
N SER A 658 3.38 26.90 25.17
CA SER A 658 3.18 27.64 26.41
C SER A 658 3.39 26.80 27.68
N ARG A 659 3.54 25.48 27.53
CA ARG A 659 3.79 24.55 28.65
C ARG A 659 4.81 23.49 28.27
N VAL A 660 5.65 23.13 29.24
CA VAL A 660 6.61 22.02 29.13
C VAL A 660 6.28 20.96 30.18
N LEU A 661 6.04 19.73 29.73
CA LEU A 661 5.97 18.56 30.62
C LEU A 661 7.34 17.90 30.69
N VAL A 662 7.95 17.95 31.88
CA VAL A 662 9.26 17.36 32.16
C VAL A 662 9.09 15.96 32.70
N VAL A 663 9.54 14.98 31.91
CA VAL A 663 9.49 13.56 32.27
C VAL A 663 10.61 13.25 33.27
N LYS A 664 10.25 13.13 34.55
CA LYS A 664 11.16 12.71 35.63
C LYS A 664 11.19 11.19 35.81
N ALA A 665 12.28 10.68 36.38
CA ALA A 665 12.40 9.31 36.88
C ALA A 665 12.04 9.24 38.38
N PRO A 666 11.45 8.12 38.87
CA PRO A 666 10.97 7.01 38.07
C PRO A 666 9.69 7.38 37.31
N ILE A 667 9.54 6.90 36.07
CA ILE A 667 8.40 7.29 35.20
C ILE A 667 7.07 6.83 35.80
N GLN A 668 7.05 5.67 36.49
CA GLN A 668 5.82 5.15 37.09
C GLN A 668 5.29 6.02 38.24
N SER A 669 6.09 6.93 38.81
CA SER A 669 5.64 7.80 39.90
C SER A 669 4.54 8.78 39.47
N GLY A 670 4.41 9.07 38.17
CA GLY A 670 3.53 10.11 37.65
C GLY A 670 3.90 11.52 38.10
N ASN A 671 4.95 11.70 38.89
CA ASN A 671 5.41 12.98 39.42
C ASN A 671 6.26 13.73 38.38
N HIS A 672 5.65 14.00 37.24
CA HIS A 672 6.26 14.78 36.16
C HIS A 672 6.15 16.27 36.47
N GLY A 673 7.17 17.05 36.09
CA GLY A 673 7.15 18.49 36.32
C GLY A 673 6.37 19.20 35.21
N LEU A 674 5.25 19.84 35.53
CA LEU A 674 4.59 20.74 34.58
C LEU A 674 5.08 22.18 34.76
N TRP A 675 5.72 22.73 33.73
CA TRP A 675 6.18 24.11 33.72
C TRP A 675 5.26 24.97 32.85
N ASN A 676 4.58 25.94 33.46
CA ASN A 676 3.77 26.93 32.76
C ASN A 676 4.66 28.11 32.33
N CYS A 677 4.87 28.26 31.03
CA CYS A 677 5.80 29.23 30.45
C CYS A 677 5.15 30.58 30.09
N GLY A 678 3.81 30.66 30.08
CA GLY A 678 3.08 31.87 29.68
C GLY A 678 3.38 33.14 30.48
N ARG A 679 3.86 33.04 31.72
CA ARG A 679 4.25 34.22 32.55
C ARG A 679 5.69 34.69 32.33
N ILE A 680 6.55 33.84 31.78
CA ILE A 680 7.98 34.17 31.61
C ILE A 680 8.16 35.13 30.43
N LEU A 681 7.30 35.04 29.41
CA LEU A 681 7.34 35.89 28.22
C LEU A 681 6.77 37.29 28.42
N SER A 682 5.94 37.53 29.45
CA SER A 682 5.38 38.85 29.74
C SER A 682 6.31 39.74 30.57
N ALA A 683 7.44 39.21 31.04
CA ALA A 683 8.38 39.89 31.94
C ALA A 683 9.68 40.36 31.24
N ASN A 684 9.85 40.00 29.97
CA ASN A 684 10.88 40.54 29.07
C ASN A 684 10.18 41.35 27.98
#